data_AF-A0AAD4BIC4-F1
#
_entry.id   AF-A0AAD4BIC4-F1
#
_cell.length_a   1.000
_cell.length_b   1.000
_cell.length_c   1.000
_cell.angle_alpha   90.00
_cell.angle_beta   90.00
_cell.angle_gamma   90.00
#
_symmetry.space_group_name_H-M   'P 1'
#
loop_
_entity.id
_entity.type
_entity.pdbx_description
1 polymer ?
#
loop_
_entity_poly.entity_id
_entity_poly.type
_entity_poly.pdbx_seq_one_letter_code
_entity_poly.pdbx_strand_id
1 'polypeptide(L)'
;MASSSIMSESSPSAETSTGGRVVVTFAGNAKYLVGGGKLKGVQVRRVADGQRMASMEAEGVTCLRSSRDGRWIAAGTARGELLMWDAETYQRVLEHNEPLPINGVAFFSDSTRLESATNRRTIIWDIASGKQLQTLDHEDPESVGYLESPLKGYYISAVTENSVRVYDDGRFLVEIPVRVTSPYLLWFRHGYIFVISHNTIKELEASTGSTVAEWPVTYSEHSCIALPEHEEFIAYSAKHGVTFWDTSTHTQSGFIERPLDISSIAFSPDDQFLAICGLDGEVTIQDLKDGLPLCYSAAPCIHIADTALEGCLVDAEAPSTDAISTSHYQGNHVPANRSLVGVLIKRSKVYLADGLWELALNDANKVIELDPLSPWGYERKHAALHKAGDYDNAVNAFEAMLSKMSQSTDPRIRRLHRHYINPTNTRTVIRRAVQHAIRASPRVLINTISGRLLDKSEQAASFESLQVFKKLISSMTTIIDHTRIEHDVTQYYRYAMFSHEREYNEPLFKKVIRVIVYDLKDFPTNDKLKMFCKIVQDAGLHWAWSDTCCINREDDFVLQEALVAMFRWYQGSALTLVLLRGVRSPSRRGDLTRSIWNTRARTFQEYHASKVVRFYNEDWTLYRDLDIPNHKESPEILSEMEEATGISTRALTALQPGLDNIREKLRLVSRRETTLVEDEAYSLLGIFSVSLPVIYGDGDQALGRLLAQILTSSGDASILAWTGKCGSFNSCLPGRIHVFSQLSTSHIPPSMTGTEMETITATLRASSLNLDLVMKLYDRLKEHPAPSFLGKRMKASCLTFRLGPLSVSRIGSVQVFRAQTTALGIVEIRTTEDLTQMDSLTLVHPWIDFLLGRQSVGETISEEETDDESSSESEPSPPPPPMDRHTAALQLIARLRQPFGALLLTSTGQDVVGYRRVTSESLITVQVQEVTPLDNLIDCVRTLDVL
;
A
#
# COMPACT_ATOMS: atom_id res chain seq x y z
N MET A 1 -1.08 -54.12 -79.33
CA MET A 1 -0.85 -52.67 -79.13
C MET A 1 -2.04 -51.94 -79.74
N ALA A 2 -2.98 -51.32 -79.04
CA ALA A 2 -3.14 -51.04 -77.62
C ALA A 2 -4.45 -51.70 -77.12
N SER A 3 -4.38 -52.38 -75.98
CA SER A 3 -5.47 -53.15 -75.38
C SER A 3 -6.22 -52.32 -74.34
N SER A 4 -7.53 -52.29 -74.50
CA SER A 4 -8.54 -51.96 -73.51
C SER A 4 -8.50 -52.89 -72.30
N SER A 5 -8.53 -52.37 -71.07
CA SER A 5 -9.10 -53.05 -69.90
C SER A 5 -9.22 -52.09 -68.71
N ILE A 6 -10.48 -51.85 -68.34
CA ILE A 6 -11.11 -51.11 -67.24
C ILE A 6 -10.36 -51.24 -65.89
N MET A 7 -10.11 -50.11 -65.21
CA MET A 7 -9.85 -50.03 -63.75
C MET A 7 -10.73 -48.94 -63.12
N SER A 8 -11.36 -49.34 -62.00
CA SER A 8 -12.26 -48.67 -61.05
C SER A 8 -12.33 -47.13 -61.02
N GLU A 9 -13.57 -46.62 -61.03
CA GLU A 9 -13.93 -45.33 -60.45
C GLU A 9 -13.55 -45.30 -58.95
N SER A 10 -12.74 -44.32 -58.54
CA SER A 10 -12.62 -43.90 -57.15
C SER A 10 -13.10 -42.45 -57.05
N SER A 11 -14.18 -42.26 -56.31
CA SER A 11 -14.72 -40.99 -55.83
C SER A 11 -13.62 -39.99 -55.40
N PRO A 12 -13.78 -38.68 -55.64
CA PRO A 12 -12.83 -37.68 -55.18
C PRO A 12 -12.76 -37.74 -53.66
N SER A 13 -11.55 -37.96 -53.14
CA SER A 13 -11.23 -37.88 -51.72
C SER A 13 -11.68 -36.52 -51.19
N ALA A 14 -12.58 -36.55 -50.22
CA ALA A 14 -13.08 -35.40 -49.51
C ALA A 14 -11.93 -34.45 -49.14
N GLU A 15 -12.00 -33.21 -49.65
CA GLU A 15 -11.32 -32.08 -49.04
C GLU A 15 -11.74 -32.06 -47.57
N THR A 16 -10.80 -32.33 -46.66
CA THR A 16 -11.01 -32.24 -45.23
C THR A 16 -11.21 -30.76 -44.87
N SER A 17 -12.48 -30.37 -44.79
CA SER A 17 -12.93 -29.09 -44.25
C SER A 17 -12.42 -28.94 -42.81
N THR A 18 -11.35 -28.19 -42.62
CA THR A 18 -10.86 -27.78 -41.30
C THR A 18 -11.83 -26.76 -40.71
N GLY A 19 -12.77 -27.24 -39.89
CA GLY A 19 -13.72 -26.42 -39.15
C GLY A 19 -13.01 -25.33 -38.34
N GLY A 20 -13.52 -24.10 -38.42
CA GLY A 20 -12.90 -22.94 -37.79
C GLY A 20 -12.92 -23.05 -36.27
N ARG A 21 -11.75 -22.97 -35.63
CA ARG A 21 -11.61 -23.01 -34.18
C ARG A 21 -12.33 -21.82 -33.52
N VAL A 22 -13.17 -22.10 -32.52
CA VAL A 22 -13.84 -21.10 -31.69
C VAL A 22 -13.14 -21.00 -30.33
N VAL A 23 -12.89 -19.76 -29.88
CA VAL A 23 -12.27 -19.43 -28.59
C VAL A 23 -13.24 -18.65 -27.72
N VAL A 24 -13.26 -18.97 -26.42
CA VAL A 24 -14.17 -18.38 -25.43
C VAL A 24 -13.46 -17.86 -24.19
N THR A 25 -14.00 -16.82 -23.56
CA THR A 25 -13.54 -16.30 -22.26
C THR A 25 -14.70 -15.62 -21.51
N PHE A 26 -14.56 -15.41 -20.20
CA PHE A 26 -15.56 -14.72 -19.38
C PHE A 26 -15.14 -13.27 -19.13
N ALA A 27 -16.08 -12.32 -19.16
CA ALA A 27 -15.83 -10.91 -18.89
C ALA A 27 -16.85 -10.31 -17.91
N GLY A 28 -16.50 -9.17 -17.31
CA GLY A 28 -17.36 -8.43 -16.38
C GLY A 28 -17.75 -9.26 -15.15
N ASN A 29 -16.79 -9.92 -14.50
CA ASN A 29 -17.00 -10.80 -13.34
C ASN A 29 -18.03 -11.90 -13.60
N ALA A 30 -17.77 -12.72 -14.63
CA ALA A 30 -18.63 -13.85 -15.04
C ALA A 30 -20.04 -13.46 -15.53
N LYS A 31 -20.35 -12.17 -15.67
CA LYS A 31 -21.65 -11.70 -16.18
C LYS A 31 -21.80 -11.95 -17.67
N TYR A 32 -20.70 -11.90 -18.41
CA TYR A 32 -20.69 -12.05 -19.86
C TYR A 32 -19.75 -13.17 -20.32
N LEU A 33 -20.18 -13.92 -21.32
CA LEU A 33 -19.37 -14.84 -22.11
C LEU A 33 -19.00 -14.15 -23.42
N VAL A 34 -17.72 -14.16 -23.74
CA VAL A 34 -17.17 -13.58 -24.95
C VAL A 34 -16.63 -14.71 -25.83
N GLY A 35 -17.05 -14.76 -27.09
CA GLY A 35 -16.64 -15.79 -28.05
C GLY A 35 -16.15 -15.19 -29.37
N GLY A 36 -15.12 -15.77 -29.96
CA GLY A 36 -14.55 -15.37 -31.25
C GLY A 36 -14.25 -16.57 -32.14
N GLY A 37 -14.30 -16.38 -33.47
CA GLY A 37 -14.03 -17.43 -34.44
C GLY A 37 -13.62 -16.91 -35.82
N LYS A 38 -13.57 -17.82 -36.81
CA LYS A 38 -12.98 -17.56 -38.14
C LYS A 38 -13.81 -16.61 -39.03
N LEU A 39 -15.14 -16.59 -38.89
CA LEU A 39 -16.04 -15.98 -39.88
C LEU A 39 -16.88 -14.79 -39.37
N LYS A 40 -17.05 -14.65 -38.05
CA LYS A 40 -17.85 -13.58 -37.43
C LYS A 40 -17.09 -13.08 -36.21
N GLY A 41 -17.02 -11.75 -36.05
CA GLY A 41 -16.23 -11.11 -35.01
C GLY A 41 -16.65 -11.44 -33.58
N VAL A 42 -15.96 -10.83 -32.62
CA VAL A 42 -16.10 -11.17 -31.21
C VAL A 42 -17.52 -10.87 -30.72
N GLN A 43 -18.24 -11.88 -30.25
CA GLN A 43 -19.59 -11.75 -29.71
C GLN A 43 -19.56 -11.74 -28.18
N VAL A 44 -20.35 -10.85 -27.58
CA VAL A 44 -20.55 -10.80 -26.13
C VAL A 44 -21.98 -11.20 -25.80
N ARG A 45 -22.14 -12.16 -24.91
CA ARG A 45 -23.45 -12.67 -24.46
C ARG A 45 -23.54 -12.65 -22.95
N ARG A 46 -24.72 -12.41 -22.41
CA ARG A 46 -24.97 -12.50 -20.97
C ARG A 46 -25.10 -13.96 -20.55
N VAL A 47 -24.39 -14.36 -19.50
CA VAL A 47 -24.36 -15.75 -19.01
C VAL A 47 -25.71 -16.21 -18.47
N ALA A 48 -26.47 -15.30 -17.83
CA ALA A 48 -27.73 -15.63 -17.16
C ALA A 48 -28.83 -16.17 -18.10
N ASP A 49 -28.87 -15.71 -19.36
CA ASP A 49 -29.95 -15.99 -20.30
C ASP A 49 -29.49 -16.16 -21.76
N GLY A 50 -28.18 -16.13 -22.02
CA GLY A 50 -27.61 -16.28 -23.36
C GLY A 50 -27.86 -15.10 -24.29
N GLN A 51 -28.44 -14.00 -23.81
CA GLN A 51 -28.79 -12.85 -24.66
C GLN A 51 -27.52 -12.20 -25.24
N ARG A 52 -27.51 -11.94 -26.55
CA ARG A 52 -26.43 -11.18 -27.21
C ARG A 52 -26.48 -9.72 -26.77
N MET A 53 -25.39 -9.27 -26.16
CA MET A 53 -25.22 -7.91 -25.66
C MET A 53 -24.52 -7.02 -26.70
N ALA A 54 -23.48 -7.55 -27.35
CA ALA A 54 -22.69 -6.78 -28.31
C ALA A 54 -22.04 -7.68 -29.39
N SER A 55 -21.57 -7.03 -30.44
CA SER A 55 -20.76 -7.62 -31.51
C SER A 55 -19.64 -6.65 -31.83
N MET A 56 -18.40 -7.11 -31.69
CA MET A 56 -17.20 -6.34 -31.95
C MET A 56 -16.56 -6.86 -33.24
N GLU A 57 -16.19 -5.95 -34.13
CA GLU A 57 -15.59 -6.32 -35.42
C GLU A 57 -14.17 -6.84 -35.19
N ALA A 58 -13.92 -8.07 -35.61
CA ALA A 58 -12.62 -8.73 -35.63
C ALA A 58 -12.72 -9.93 -36.59
N GLU A 59 -11.84 -10.06 -37.58
CA GLU A 59 -11.92 -11.18 -38.53
C GLU A 59 -10.83 -12.21 -38.22
N GLY A 60 -11.20 -13.49 -38.16
CA GLY A 60 -10.21 -14.55 -37.94
C GLY A 60 -9.56 -14.52 -36.55
N VAL A 61 -10.37 -14.43 -35.49
CA VAL A 61 -9.88 -14.41 -34.09
C VAL A 61 -9.21 -15.74 -33.74
N THR A 62 -7.95 -15.68 -33.33
CA THR A 62 -7.10 -16.84 -32.99
C THR A 62 -6.97 -17.03 -31.48
N CYS A 63 -6.98 -15.94 -30.72
CA CYS A 63 -6.88 -15.94 -29.26
C CYS A 63 -7.71 -14.79 -28.66
N LEU A 64 -8.24 -15.02 -27.46
CA LEU A 64 -9.15 -14.11 -26.78
C LEU A 64 -8.93 -14.19 -25.26
N ARG A 65 -8.79 -13.04 -24.59
CA ARG A 65 -8.62 -12.98 -23.12
C ARG A 65 -9.29 -11.76 -22.53
N SER A 66 -9.77 -11.89 -21.30
CA SER A 66 -10.25 -10.78 -20.47
C SER A 66 -9.21 -10.41 -19.42
N SER A 67 -9.19 -9.15 -18.99
CA SER A 67 -8.42 -8.74 -17.82
C SER A 67 -9.05 -9.26 -16.53
N ARG A 68 -8.24 -9.39 -15.47
CA ARG A 68 -8.67 -9.93 -14.18
C ARG A 68 -9.66 -9.01 -13.46
N ASP A 69 -9.49 -7.70 -13.63
CA ASP A 69 -10.44 -6.70 -13.15
C ASP A 69 -11.77 -6.67 -13.96
N GLY A 70 -11.87 -7.49 -15.02
CA GLY A 70 -13.05 -7.62 -15.86
C GLY A 70 -13.31 -6.43 -16.78
N ARG A 71 -12.40 -5.44 -16.82
CA ARG A 71 -12.55 -4.16 -17.53
C ARG A 71 -12.17 -4.23 -19.00
N TRP A 72 -11.27 -5.11 -19.38
CA TRP A 72 -10.70 -5.16 -20.73
C TRP A 72 -10.93 -6.52 -21.39
N ILE A 73 -11.18 -6.50 -22.70
CA ILE A 73 -11.22 -7.68 -23.57
C ILE A 73 -10.17 -7.47 -24.65
N ALA A 74 -9.27 -8.43 -24.84
CA ALA A 74 -8.27 -8.38 -25.90
C ALA A 74 -8.37 -9.61 -26.82
N ALA A 75 -8.20 -9.39 -28.12
CA ALA A 75 -8.20 -10.41 -29.14
C ALA A 75 -7.00 -10.26 -30.08
N GLY A 76 -6.41 -11.39 -30.46
CA GLY A 76 -5.47 -11.49 -31.56
C GLY A 76 -6.14 -12.13 -32.77
N THR A 77 -5.76 -11.71 -33.98
CA THR A 77 -6.27 -12.28 -35.23
C THR A 77 -5.20 -13.01 -36.04
N ALA A 78 -5.67 -13.90 -36.92
CA ALA A 78 -4.84 -14.58 -37.93
C ALA A 78 -4.22 -13.59 -38.94
N ARG A 79 -4.71 -12.36 -39.01
CA ARG A 79 -4.16 -11.28 -39.84
C ARG A 79 -3.11 -10.44 -39.11
N GLY A 80 -2.82 -10.75 -37.85
CA GLY A 80 -1.87 -10.02 -37.02
C GLY A 80 -2.48 -8.80 -36.32
N GLU A 81 -3.80 -8.66 -36.29
CA GLU A 81 -4.44 -7.53 -35.62
C GLU A 81 -4.58 -7.81 -34.12
N LEU A 82 -4.01 -6.94 -33.29
CA LEU A 82 -4.24 -6.87 -31.85
C LEU A 82 -5.34 -5.86 -31.59
N LEU A 83 -6.47 -6.34 -31.08
CA LEU A 83 -7.66 -5.53 -30.81
C LEU A 83 -7.99 -5.59 -29.33
N MET A 84 -8.27 -4.43 -28.73
CA MET A 84 -8.68 -4.34 -27.33
C MET A 84 -9.93 -3.46 -27.19
N TRP A 85 -10.86 -3.91 -26.36
CA TRP A 85 -12.10 -3.21 -26.05
C TRP A 85 -12.28 -3.03 -24.55
N ASP A 86 -12.94 -1.94 -24.20
CA ASP A 86 -13.52 -1.77 -22.88
C ASP A 86 -14.73 -2.70 -22.73
N ALA A 87 -14.76 -3.51 -21.67
CA ALA A 87 -15.73 -4.58 -21.47
C ALA A 87 -17.13 -4.09 -21.08
N GLU A 88 -17.26 -2.83 -20.66
CA GLU A 88 -18.54 -2.22 -20.26
C GLU A 88 -19.18 -1.47 -21.43
N THR A 89 -18.38 -0.72 -22.18
CA THR A 89 -18.84 0.12 -23.30
C THR A 89 -18.70 -0.56 -24.67
N TYR A 90 -17.91 -1.63 -24.76
CA TYR A 90 -17.55 -2.33 -26.01
C TYR A 90 -16.85 -1.44 -27.04
N GLN A 91 -16.32 -0.29 -26.62
CA GLN A 91 -15.55 0.61 -27.47
C GLN A 91 -14.13 0.10 -27.62
N ARG A 92 -13.58 0.22 -28.83
CA ARG A 92 -12.20 -0.17 -29.13
C ARG A 92 -11.25 0.88 -28.55
N VAL A 93 -10.28 0.43 -27.76
CA VAL A 93 -9.32 1.29 -27.03
C VAL A 93 -7.90 1.11 -27.55
N LEU A 94 -7.57 -0.07 -28.10
CA LEU A 94 -6.28 -0.32 -28.74
C LEU A 94 -6.46 -1.12 -30.02
N GLU A 95 -5.72 -0.73 -31.05
CA GLU A 95 -5.62 -1.39 -32.35
C GLU A 95 -4.18 -1.32 -32.82
N HIS A 96 -3.58 -2.47 -33.08
CA HIS A 96 -2.22 -2.54 -33.58
C HIS A 96 -2.04 -3.72 -34.54
N ASN A 97 -1.23 -3.54 -35.58
CA ASN A 97 -1.05 -4.54 -36.63
C ASN A 97 0.36 -5.11 -36.65
N GLU A 98 0.43 -6.42 -36.55
CA GLU A 98 1.62 -7.24 -36.63
C GLU A 98 1.76 -7.86 -38.03
N PRO A 99 3.00 -8.03 -38.54
CA PRO A 99 3.22 -8.68 -39.83
C PRO A 99 2.95 -10.19 -39.81
N LEU A 100 2.79 -10.78 -38.63
CA LEU A 100 2.56 -12.21 -38.43
C LEU A 100 1.29 -12.43 -37.60
N PRO A 101 0.63 -13.60 -37.75
CA PRO A 101 -0.52 -13.96 -36.93
C PRO A 101 -0.20 -13.85 -35.44
N ILE A 102 -1.13 -13.25 -34.68
CA ILE A 102 -1.04 -13.21 -33.22
C ILE A 102 -1.61 -14.52 -32.70
N ASN A 103 -0.78 -15.31 -32.01
CA ASN A 103 -1.14 -16.64 -31.54
C ASN A 103 -1.45 -16.66 -30.03
N GLY A 104 -1.08 -15.61 -29.30
CA GLY A 104 -1.33 -15.50 -27.86
C GLY A 104 -1.51 -14.05 -27.42
N VAL A 105 -2.43 -13.85 -26.47
CA VAL A 105 -2.66 -12.57 -25.79
C VAL A 105 -2.90 -12.85 -24.31
N ALA A 106 -2.23 -12.11 -23.43
CA ALA A 106 -2.34 -12.28 -21.98
C ALA A 106 -2.28 -10.93 -21.24
N PHE A 107 -3.12 -10.77 -20.22
CA PHE A 107 -3.05 -9.62 -19.31
C PHE A 107 -2.11 -9.92 -18.15
N PHE A 108 -1.40 -8.89 -17.67
CA PHE A 108 -0.68 -8.99 -16.40
C PHE A 108 -1.65 -9.03 -15.22
N SER A 109 -1.21 -9.60 -14.09
CA SER A 109 -2.00 -9.70 -12.86
C SER A 109 -2.52 -8.35 -12.32
N ASP A 110 -1.82 -7.26 -12.61
CA ASP A 110 -2.21 -5.88 -12.25
C ASP A 110 -3.25 -5.26 -13.20
N SER A 111 -3.58 -5.91 -14.32
CA SER A 111 -4.49 -5.40 -15.38
C SER A 111 -4.08 -4.06 -15.98
N THR A 112 -2.82 -3.63 -15.79
CA THR A 112 -2.29 -2.36 -16.34
C THR A 112 -1.51 -2.55 -17.63
N ARG A 113 -1.10 -3.79 -17.93
CA ARG A 113 -0.32 -4.15 -19.10
C ARG A 113 -0.89 -5.37 -19.83
N LEU A 114 -0.56 -5.46 -21.11
CA LEU A 114 -1.00 -6.52 -22.02
C LEU A 114 0.22 -7.08 -22.75
N GLU A 115 0.22 -8.37 -23.03
CA GLU A 115 1.22 -9.02 -23.86
C GLU A 115 0.58 -9.60 -25.12
N SER A 116 1.25 -9.47 -26.25
CA SER A 116 0.86 -10.09 -27.51
C SER A 116 2.02 -10.87 -28.10
N ALA A 117 1.78 -12.12 -28.49
CA ALA A 117 2.79 -13.00 -29.06
C ALA A 117 2.47 -13.42 -30.50
N THR A 118 3.49 -13.37 -31.33
CA THR A 118 3.56 -13.96 -32.67
C THR A 118 4.62 -15.06 -32.67
N ASN A 119 4.77 -15.80 -33.78
CA ASN A 119 5.82 -16.82 -33.89
C ASN A 119 7.25 -16.27 -33.87
N ARG A 120 7.44 -14.94 -34.02
CA ARG A 120 8.78 -14.34 -34.05
C ARG A 120 9.03 -13.32 -32.97
N ARG A 121 7.99 -12.78 -32.35
CA ARG A 121 8.15 -11.74 -31.35
C ARG A 121 7.01 -11.70 -30.35
N THR A 122 7.38 -11.31 -29.14
CA THR A 122 6.45 -10.97 -28.05
C THR A 122 6.58 -9.48 -27.76
N ILE A 123 5.45 -8.78 -27.64
CA ILE A 123 5.40 -7.35 -27.35
C ILE A 123 4.62 -7.12 -26.07
N ILE A 124 5.17 -6.26 -25.21
CA ILE A 124 4.55 -5.79 -23.97
C ILE A 124 3.99 -4.40 -24.19
N TRP A 125 2.76 -4.19 -23.75
CA TRP A 125 1.96 -2.99 -23.96
C TRP A 125 1.56 -2.38 -22.63
N ASP A 126 1.62 -1.05 -22.55
CA ASP A 126 0.96 -0.30 -21.50
C ASP A 126 -0.48 -0.02 -21.91
N ILE A 127 -1.45 -0.45 -21.10
CA ILE A 127 -2.89 -0.33 -21.44
C ILE A 127 -3.35 1.12 -21.34
N ALA A 128 -2.83 1.88 -20.38
CA ALA A 128 -3.28 3.25 -20.11
C ALA A 128 -2.89 4.22 -21.24
N SER A 129 -1.67 4.09 -21.76
CA SER A 129 -1.14 4.92 -22.85
C SER A 129 -1.29 4.30 -24.23
N GLY A 130 -1.56 3.00 -24.31
CA GLY A 130 -1.60 2.23 -25.55
C GLY A 130 -0.24 2.08 -26.25
N LYS A 131 0.86 2.37 -25.54
CA LYS A 131 2.22 2.33 -26.11
C LYS A 131 2.88 0.96 -25.92
N GLN A 132 3.73 0.62 -26.88
CA GLN A 132 4.67 -0.50 -26.76
C GLN A 132 5.73 -0.15 -25.71
N LEU A 133 5.84 -0.96 -24.66
CA LEU A 133 6.86 -0.82 -23.63
C LEU A 133 8.14 -1.58 -24.02
N GLN A 134 7.99 -2.78 -24.58
CA GLN A 134 9.10 -3.66 -24.87
C GLN A 134 8.77 -4.64 -26.00
N THR A 135 9.79 -5.00 -26.80
CA THR A 135 9.72 -6.05 -27.82
C THR A 135 10.80 -7.09 -27.54
N LEU A 136 10.42 -8.36 -27.56
CA LEU A 136 11.28 -9.52 -27.39
C LEU A 136 11.25 -10.32 -28.68
N ASP A 137 12.36 -10.32 -29.42
CA ASP A 137 12.48 -11.09 -30.66
C ASP A 137 12.95 -12.52 -30.36
N HIS A 138 12.31 -13.49 -30.99
CA HIS A 138 12.63 -14.91 -30.90
C HIS A 138 13.53 -15.28 -32.09
N GLU A 139 14.73 -15.80 -31.83
CA GLU A 139 15.71 -16.14 -32.88
C GLU A 139 15.28 -17.33 -33.75
N ASP A 140 14.32 -18.14 -33.30
CA ASP A 140 13.91 -19.40 -33.93
C ASP A 140 12.56 -19.25 -34.65
N PRO A 141 12.47 -19.42 -35.99
CA PRO A 141 11.23 -19.24 -36.75
C PRO A 141 10.15 -20.29 -36.48
N GLU A 142 10.47 -21.39 -35.79
CA GLU A 142 9.51 -22.43 -35.35
C GLU A 142 9.00 -22.21 -33.91
N SER A 143 9.34 -21.09 -33.26
CA SER A 143 8.79 -20.77 -31.94
C SER A 143 7.28 -20.47 -32.04
N VAL A 144 6.49 -21.15 -31.22
CA VAL A 144 5.06 -20.84 -31.05
C VAL A 144 4.93 -20.06 -29.75
N GLY A 145 4.77 -18.75 -29.87
CA GLY A 145 4.61 -17.89 -28.69
C GLY A 145 3.27 -18.16 -27.99
N TYR A 146 3.31 -18.61 -26.74
CA TYR A 146 2.16 -18.62 -25.83
C TYR A 146 2.54 -18.12 -24.44
N LEU A 147 1.68 -17.30 -23.84
CA LEU A 147 1.92 -16.49 -22.64
C LEU A 147 0.82 -16.70 -21.60
N GLU A 148 1.18 -16.81 -20.33
CA GLU A 148 0.30 -16.43 -19.21
C GLU A 148 1.14 -16.03 -17.99
N SER A 149 0.94 -14.82 -17.45
CA SER A 149 1.64 -14.32 -16.25
C SER A 149 0.64 -13.97 -15.13
N PRO A 150 0.51 -14.79 -14.08
CA PRO A 150 -0.51 -14.58 -13.05
C PRO A 150 -0.05 -13.82 -11.78
N LEU A 151 1.20 -13.35 -11.66
CA LEU A 151 1.71 -12.79 -10.40
C LEU A 151 2.52 -11.48 -10.52
N LYS A 152 2.66 -10.78 -9.38
CA LYS A 152 3.60 -9.66 -9.17
C LYS A 152 5.03 -10.20 -9.19
N GLY A 153 5.66 -10.16 -10.35
CA GLY A 153 6.99 -10.71 -10.61
C GLY A 153 6.99 -11.34 -12.00
N TYR A 154 7.82 -10.83 -12.90
CA TYR A 154 7.73 -11.07 -14.33
C TYR A 154 8.21 -12.48 -14.67
N TYR A 155 7.36 -13.26 -15.33
CA TYR A 155 7.78 -14.47 -16.02
C TYR A 155 7.07 -14.56 -17.37
N ILE A 156 7.81 -14.34 -18.45
CA ILE A 156 7.37 -14.54 -19.83
C ILE A 156 7.90 -15.89 -20.29
N SER A 157 7.08 -16.75 -20.89
CA SER A 157 7.55 -18.02 -21.45
C SER A 157 7.47 -18.02 -22.99
N ALA A 158 8.57 -18.33 -23.68
CA ALA A 158 8.59 -18.59 -25.12
C ALA A 158 8.81 -20.08 -25.37
N VAL A 159 7.97 -20.69 -26.21
CA VAL A 159 7.96 -22.14 -26.44
C VAL A 159 8.56 -22.45 -27.81
N THR A 160 9.50 -23.37 -27.84
CA THR A 160 9.96 -24.06 -29.06
C THR A 160 9.46 -25.50 -29.01
N GLU A 161 9.57 -26.25 -30.10
CA GLU A 161 9.20 -27.68 -30.10
C GLU A 161 9.93 -28.50 -29.02
N ASN A 162 11.12 -28.04 -28.59
CA ASN A 162 12.02 -28.79 -27.71
C ASN A 162 12.41 -28.07 -26.42
N SER A 163 11.96 -26.83 -26.20
CA SER A 163 12.29 -26.06 -25.00
C SER A 163 11.25 -25.01 -24.62
N VAL A 164 11.25 -24.65 -23.33
CA VAL A 164 10.51 -23.51 -22.80
C VAL A 164 11.53 -22.51 -22.23
N ARG A 165 11.55 -21.29 -22.77
CA ARG A 165 12.40 -20.19 -22.28
C ARG A 165 11.60 -19.31 -21.34
N VAL A 166 12.14 -19.03 -20.16
CA VAL A 166 11.51 -18.18 -19.14
C VAL A 166 12.29 -16.87 -19.03
N TYR A 167 11.59 -15.73 -18.98
CA TYR A 167 12.18 -14.39 -18.86
C TYR A 167 11.59 -13.61 -17.69
N ASP A 168 12.42 -12.88 -16.93
CA ASP A 168 12.02 -11.95 -15.87
C ASP A 168 12.36 -10.51 -16.25
N ASP A 169 11.33 -9.67 -16.34
CA ASP A 169 11.36 -8.27 -16.73
C ASP A 169 12.06 -8.08 -18.09
N GLY A 170 11.74 -8.98 -19.02
CA GLY A 170 12.35 -9.07 -20.34
C GLY A 170 13.79 -9.61 -20.37
N ARG A 171 14.35 -10.03 -19.23
CA ARG A 171 15.67 -10.69 -19.14
C ARG A 171 15.50 -12.20 -19.15
N PHE A 172 16.21 -12.88 -20.03
CA PHE A 172 16.24 -14.34 -20.07
C PHE A 172 16.75 -14.92 -18.73
N LEU A 173 15.97 -15.84 -18.14
CA LEU A 173 16.32 -16.53 -16.89
C LEU A 173 16.85 -17.93 -17.15
N VAL A 174 16.06 -18.78 -17.81
CA VAL A 174 16.37 -20.20 -17.99
C VAL A 174 15.70 -20.76 -19.24
N GLU A 175 16.37 -21.70 -19.89
CA GLU A 175 15.80 -22.54 -20.94
C GLU A 175 15.64 -23.96 -20.40
N ILE A 176 14.39 -24.43 -20.39
CA ILE A 176 14.00 -25.74 -19.88
C ILE A 176 13.84 -26.68 -21.08
N PRO A 177 14.73 -27.68 -21.26
CA PRO A 177 14.62 -28.62 -22.37
C PRO A 177 13.48 -29.61 -22.12
N VAL A 178 12.33 -29.36 -22.74
CA VAL A 178 11.15 -30.21 -22.68
C VAL A 178 10.51 -30.25 -24.06
N ARG A 179 10.25 -31.46 -24.56
CA ARG A 179 9.59 -31.62 -25.87
C ARG A 179 8.10 -31.31 -25.72
N VAL A 180 7.69 -30.17 -26.26
CA VAL A 180 6.32 -29.68 -26.13
C VAL A 180 5.49 -30.20 -27.30
N THR A 181 4.52 -31.06 -27.00
CA THR A 181 3.62 -31.62 -28.02
C THR A 181 2.45 -30.70 -28.35
N SER A 182 2.11 -29.77 -27.46
CA SER A 182 1.01 -28.82 -27.63
C SER A 182 1.44 -27.42 -27.18
N PRO A 183 1.14 -26.35 -27.92
CA PRO A 183 1.60 -25.00 -27.59
C PRO A 183 0.95 -24.38 -26.35
N TYR A 184 -0.02 -25.05 -25.70
CA TYR A 184 -0.65 -24.55 -24.47
C TYR A 184 0.20 -24.90 -23.26
N LEU A 185 0.81 -23.88 -22.64
CA LEU A 185 1.43 -23.97 -21.32
C LEU A 185 0.58 -23.22 -20.30
N LEU A 186 0.63 -23.61 -19.05
CA LEU A 186 -0.07 -22.92 -17.96
C LEU A 186 0.87 -22.65 -16.80
N TRP A 187 0.80 -21.45 -16.24
CA TRP A 187 1.55 -21.06 -15.04
C TRP A 187 0.74 -21.33 -13.78
N PHE A 188 1.41 -21.89 -12.77
CA PHE A 188 0.86 -22.17 -11.45
C PHE A 188 1.47 -21.21 -10.43
N ARG A 189 0.66 -20.67 -9.49
CA ARG A 189 1.16 -19.89 -8.36
C ARG A 189 2.20 -20.74 -7.61
N HIS A 190 3.21 -20.08 -7.07
CA HIS A 190 4.40 -20.69 -6.42
C HIS A 190 5.60 -21.02 -7.33
N GLY A 191 5.59 -20.58 -8.60
CA GLY A 191 6.77 -20.69 -9.47
C GLY A 191 6.88 -22.05 -10.15
N TYR A 192 5.75 -22.67 -10.51
CA TYR A 192 5.69 -23.91 -11.27
C TYR A 192 4.96 -23.70 -12.61
N ILE A 193 5.27 -24.53 -13.61
CA ILE A 193 4.76 -24.47 -14.98
C ILE A 193 4.22 -25.86 -15.37
N PHE A 194 3.03 -25.91 -15.95
CA PHE A 194 2.47 -27.13 -16.53
C PHE A 194 2.69 -27.18 -18.05
N VAL A 195 3.23 -28.31 -18.52
CA VAL A 195 3.59 -28.54 -19.93
C VAL A 195 3.05 -29.87 -20.41
N ILE A 196 2.49 -29.90 -21.63
CA ILE A 196 1.99 -31.13 -22.26
C ILE A 196 3.08 -31.75 -23.14
N SER A 197 3.61 -32.90 -22.73
CA SER A 197 4.68 -33.64 -23.40
C SER A 197 4.29 -35.11 -23.63
N HIS A 198 4.09 -35.53 -24.88
CA HIS A 198 3.94 -36.94 -25.31
C HIS A 198 3.03 -37.79 -24.40
N ASN A 199 1.75 -37.43 -24.30
CA ASN A 199 0.75 -38.09 -23.44
C ASN A 199 0.98 -37.92 -21.93
N THR A 200 1.71 -36.89 -21.51
CA THR A 200 1.81 -36.51 -20.09
C THR A 200 1.63 -35.02 -19.91
N ILE A 201 1.02 -34.63 -18.80
CA ILE A 201 1.15 -33.28 -18.27
C ILE A 201 2.29 -33.33 -17.26
N LYS A 202 3.28 -32.44 -17.43
CA LYS A 202 4.43 -32.30 -16.55
C LYS A 202 4.31 -31.02 -15.74
N GLU A 203 4.52 -31.11 -14.44
CA GLU A 203 4.73 -29.98 -13.54
C GLU A 203 6.23 -29.71 -13.42
N LEU A 204 6.66 -28.50 -13.78
CA LEU A 204 8.05 -28.09 -13.82
C LEU A 204 8.26 -26.91 -12.85
N GLU A 205 9.34 -26.92 -12.08
CA GLU A 205 9.75 -25.75 -11.29
C GLU A 205 10.38 -24.68 -12.20
N ALA A 206 9.84 -23.47 -12.20
CA ALA A 206 10.22 -22.39 -13.11
C ALA A 206 11.66 -21.90 -12.92
N SER A 207 12.20 -21.96 -11.69
CA SER A 207 13.56 -21.51 -11.38
C SER A 207 14.65 -22.53 -11.75
N THR A 208 14.32 -23.83 -11.76
CA THR A 208 15.31 -24.90 -11.96
C THR A 208 15.07 -25.72 -13.22
N GLY A 209 13.87 -25.67 -13.80
CA GLY A 209 13.45 -26.52 -14.90
C GLY A 209 13.25 -27.99 -14.52
N SER A 210 13.27 -28.32 -13.22
CA SER A 210 13.13 -29.69 -12.75
C SER A 210 11.67 -30.16 -12.78
N THR A 211 11.46 -31.42 -13.17
CA THR A 211 10.13 -32.03 -13.14
C THR A 211 9.76 -32.43 -11.71
N VAL A 212 8.68 -31.84 -11.20
CA VAL A 212 8.11 -32.10 -9.87
C VAL A 212 7.14 -33.29 -9.94
N ALA A 213 6.31 -33.34 -10.98
CA ALA A 213 5.32 -34.39 -11.17
C ALA A 213 4.99 -34.61 -12.65
N GLU A 214 4.56 -35.84 -12.96
CA GLU A 214 4.07 -36.22 -14.29
C GLU A 214 2.81 -37.06 -14.15
N TRP A 215 1.78 -36.77 -14.95
CA TRP A 215 0.54 -37.53 -14.96
C TRP A 215 0.19 -37.98 -16.37
N PRO A 216 -0.26 -39.24 -16.56
CA PRO A 216 -0.58 -39.77 -17.88
C PRO A 216 -1.90 -39.21 -18.39
N VAL A 217 -1.89 -38.64 -19.60
CA VAL A 217 -3.07 -38.11 -20.29
C VAL A 217 -3.09 -38.57 -21.74
N THR A 218 -4.27 -38.64 -22.38
CA THR A 218 -4.35 -38.96 -23.81
C THR A 218 -4.28 -37.69 -24.64
N TYR A 219 -3.17 -37.48 -25.34
CA TYR A 219 -2.98 -36.32 -26.20
C TYR A 219 -3.88 -36.39 -27.45
N SER A 220 -4.43 -35.25 -27.83
CA SER A 220 -5.11 -35.01 -29.11
C SER A 220 -4.68 -33.66 -29.68
N GLU A 221 -4.76 -33.48 -31.00
CA GLU A 221 -4.35 -32.25 -31.69
C GLU A 221 -5.12 -31.00 -31.22
N HIS A 222 -6.31 -31.18 -30.62
CA HIS A 222 -7.16 -30.11 -30.10
C HIS A 222 -7.20 -30.05 -28.56
N SER A 223 -6.29 -30.76 -27.88
CA SER A 223 -6.22 -30.71 -26.41
C SER A 223 -5.92 -29.29 -25.93
N CYS A 224 -6.75 -28.81 -25.02
CA CYS A 224 -6.60 -27.54 -24.33
C CYS A 224 -6.63 -27.77 -22.83
N ILE A 225 -6.05 -26.83 -22.11
CA ILE A 225 -5.85 -26.93 -20.67
C ILE A 225 -6.21 -25.58 -20.06
N ALA A 226 -6.87 -25.59 -18.91
CA ALA A 226 -7.28 -24.39 -18.20
C ALA A 226 -7.06 -24.54 -16.70
N LEU A 227 -6.62 -23.46 -16.06
CA LEU A 227 -6.50 -23.34 -14.61
C LEU A 227 -7.59 -22.42 -14.05
N PRO A 228 -8.20 -22.80 -12.91
CA PRO A 228 -9.04 -21.91 -12.11
C PRO A 228 -8.18 -20.91 -11.33
N GLU A 229 -8.76 -19.78 -10.93
CA GLU A 229 -8.10 -18.70 -10.21
C GLU A 229 -7.65 -19.11 -8.79
N HIS A 230 -8.36 -20.05 -8.17
CA HIS A 230 -8.06 -20.62 -6.86
C HIS A 230 -7.14 -21.87 -6.93
N GLU A 231 -6.77 -22.34 -8.13
CA GLU A 231 -5.69 -23.31 -8.39
C GLU A 231 -5.77 -24.68 -7.67
N GLU A 232 -6.97 -25.13 -7.30
CA GLU A 232 -7.18 -26.43 -6.63
C GLU A 232 -7.11 -27.64 -7.59
N PHE A 233 -7.31 -27.41 -8.88
CA PHE A 233 -7.35 -28.46 -9.90
C PHE A 233 -7.07 -27.90 -11.30
N ILE A 234 -6.78 -28.78 -12.26
CA ILE A 234 -6.59 -28.44 -13.67
C ILE A 234 -7.69 -29.09 -14.50
N ALA A 235 -8.29 -28.35 -15.43
CA ALA A 235 -9.15 -28.92 -16.47
C ALA A 235 -8.34 -29.17 -17.74
N TYR A 236 -8.41 -30.40 -18.25
CA TYR A 236 -7.72 -30.83 -19.47
C TYR A 236 -8.71 -31.48 -20.43
N SER A 237 -8.78 -31.00 -21.68
CA SER A 237 -9.55 -31.68 -22.73
C SER A 237 -8.76 -32.82 -23.39
N ALA A 238 -9.41 -33.97 -23.47
CA ALA A 238 -9.03 -35.09 -24.31
C ALA A 238 -10.15 -35.38 -25.32
N LYS A 239 -9.87 -36.25 -26.30
CA LYS A 239 -10.77 -36.63 -27.41
C LYS A 239 -12.22 -36.97 -27.04
N HIS A 240 -12.50 -37.36 -25.79
CA HIS A 240 -13.84 -37.77 -25.34
C HIS A 240 -14.40 -36.94 -24.18
N GLY A 241 -13.79 -35.79 -23.84
CA GLY A 241 -14.29 -34.98 -22.73
C GLY A 241 -13.26 -34.13 -22.01
N VAL A 242 -13.69 -33.50 -20.91
CA VAL A 242 -12.84 -32.74 -20.00
C VAL A 242 -12.54 -33.57 -18.75
N THR A 243 -11.26 -33.82 -18.50
CA THR A 243 -10.77 -34.43 -17.26
C THR A 243 -10.34 -33.37 -16.27
N PHE A 244 -10.60 -33.59 -14.98
CA PHE A 244 -10.11 -32.73 -13.91
C PHE A 244 -9.06 -33.46 -13.08
N TRP A 245 -7.99 -32.74 -12.74
CA TRP A 245 -6.84 -33.28 -12.01
C TRP A 245 -6.57 -32.40 -10.80
N ASP A 246 -6.52 -33.00 -9.61
CA ASP A 246 -6.12 -32.28 -8.38
C ASP A 246 -4.62 -31.98 -8.41
N THR A 247 -4.26 -30.71 -8.22
CA THR A 247 -2.87 -30.20 -8.29
C THR A 247 -2.05 -30.61 -7.08
N SER A 248 -2.68 -30.96 -5.96
CA SER A 248 -1.99 -31.35 -4.72
C SER A 248 -1.79 -32.87 -4.61
N THR A 249 -2.76 -33.65 -5.09
CA THR A 249 -2.73 -35.12 -5.00
C THR A 249 -2.35 -35.80 -6.30
N HIS A 250 -2.31 -35.07 -7.42
CA HIS A 250 -1.93 -35.59 -8.73
C HIS A 250 -2.84 -36.72 -9.22
N THR A 251 -4.12 -36.67 -8.82
CA THR A 251 -5.12 -37.69 -9.17
C THR A 251 -6.28 -37.08 -9.93
N GLN A 252 -6.80 -37.83 -10.90
CA GLN A 252 -8.02 -37.45 -11.61
C GLN A 252 -9.21 -37.39 -10.63
N SER A 253 -9.81 -36.21 -10.51
CA SER A 253 -10.91 -35.91 -9.59
C SER A 253 -12.29 -36.01 -10.27
N GLY A 254 -12.37 -35.85 -11.59
CA GLY A 254 -13.62 -35.91 -12.35
C GLY A 254 -13.45 -36.03 -13.86
N PHE A 255 -14.56 -36.29 -14.55
CA PHE A 255 -14.63 -36.38 -16.02
C PHE A 255 -16.00 -35.89 -16.53
N ILE A 256 -16.00 -35.07 -17.56
CA ILE A 256 -17.18 -34.65 -18.31
C ILE A 256 -17.08 -35.24 -19.70
N GLU A 257 -17.98 -36.15 -20.06
CA GLU A 257 -18.00 -36.78 -21.38
C GLU A 257 -18.61 -35.82 -22.42
N ARG A 258 -17.91 -35.64 -23.55
CA ARG A 258 -18.42 -34.94 -24.72
C ARG A 258 -18.18 -35.78 -25.98
N PRO A 259 -19.16 -35.85 -26.89
CA PRO A 259 -19.09 -36.70 -28.08
C PRO A 259 -18.19 -36.12 -29.18
N LEU A 260 -17.87 -34.82 -29.13
CA LEU A 260 -17.12 -34.08 -30.13
C LEU A 260 -15.89 -33.42 -29.51
N ASP A 261 -14.87 -33.20 -30.34
CA ASP A 261 -13.61 -32.58 -29.92
C ASP A 261 -13.84 -31.14 -29.44
N ILE A 262 -13.12 -30.78 -28.38
CA ILE A 262 -13.25 -29.50 -27.66
C ILE A 262 -12.25 -28.50 -28.24
N SER A 263 -12.70 -27.30 -28.60
CA SER A 263 -11.87 -26.25 -29.20
C SER A 263 -11.26 -25.29 -28.16
N SER A 264 -11.95 -25.07 -27.03
CA SER A 264 -11.57 -24.13 -25.98
C SER A 264 -12.29 -24.42 -24.65
N ILE A 265 -11.58 -24.23 -23.54
CA ILE A 265 -12.12 -24.27 -22.17
C ILE A 265 -11.74 -22.97 -21.47
N ALA A 266 -12.66 -22.40 -20.68
CA ALA A 266 -12.40 -21.24 -19.85
C ALA A 266 -13.13 -21.33 -18.49
N PHE A 267 -12.43 -20.99 -17.41
CA PHE A 267 -13.06 -20.74 -16.11
C PHE A 267 -13.52 -19.30 -16.01
N SER A 268 -14.59 -19.06 -15.26
CA SER A 268 -14.94 -17.71 -14.83
C SER A 268 -13.95 -17.21 -13.76
N PRO A 269 -13.72 -15.89 -13.63
CA PRO A 269 -12.77 -15.35 -12.64
C PRO A 269 -13.11 -15.69 -11.18
N ASP A 270 -14.36 -16.01 -10.89
CA ASP A 270 -14.83 -16.44 -9.57
C ASP A 270 -14.83 -17.97 -9.39
N ASP A 271 -14.31 -18.73 -10.35
CA ASP A 271 -14.31 -20.19 -10.43
C ASP A 271 -15.69 -20.85 -10.29
N GLN A 272 -16.77 -20.09 -10.46
CA GLN A 272 -18.15 -20.58 -10.36
C GLN A 272 -18.64 -21.21 -11.65
N PHE A 273 -18.06 -20.89 -12.80
CA PHE A 273 -18.53 -21.39 -14.08
C PHE A 273 -17.37 -21.93 -14.93
N LEU A 274 -17.65 -23.00 -15.66
CA LEU A 274 -16.79 -23.55 -16.69
C LEU A 274 -17.49 -23.43 -18.04
N ALA A 275 -16.89 -22.74 -18.99
CA ALA A 275 -17.31 -22.76 -20.38
C ALA A 275 -16.49 -23.82 -21.14
N ILE A 276 -17.19 -24.68 -21.87
CA ILE A 276 -16.62 -25.69 -22.75
C ILE A 276 -17.17 -25.44 -24.15
N CYS A 277 -16.28 -25.24 -25.12
CA CYS A 277 -16.64 -25.02 -26.52
C CYS A 277 -16.24 -26.24 -27.36
N GLY A 278 -17.17 -26.79 -28.15
CA GLY A 278 -16.89 -27.83 -29.14
C GLY A 278 -16.44 -27.27 -30.50
N LEU A 279 -15.86 -28.11 -31.35
CA LEU A 279 -15.57 -27.79 -32.76
C LEU A 279 -16.85 -27.58 -33.60
N ASP A 280 -17.99 -28.05 -33.12
CA ASP A 280 -19.33 -27.76 -33.63
C ASP A 280 -19.81 -26.33 -33.31
N GLY A 281 -19.04 -25.55 -32.55
CA GLY A 281 -19.41 -24.22 -32.11
C GLY A 281 -20.45 -24.20 -31.00
N GLU A 282 -20.82 -25.36 -30.44
CA GLU A 282 -21.67 -25.42 -29.25
C GLU A 282 -20.86 -25.00 -28.01
N VAL A 283 -21.37 -24.02 -27.26
CA VAL A 283 -20.78 -23.63 -25.98
C VAL A 283 -21.69 -24.06 -24.85
N THR A 284 -21.18 -24.91 -23.97
CA THR A 284 -21.86 -25.30 -22.73
C THR A 284 -21.24 -24.57 -21.56
N ILE A 285 -22.09 -23.98 -20.72
CA ILE A 285 -21.68 -23.36 -19.45
C ILE A 285 -22.13 -24.28 -18.32
N GLN A 286 -21.19 -24.67 -17.48
CA GLN A 286 -21.41 -25.52 -16.32
C GLN A 286 -21.18 -24.72 -15.04
N ASP A 287 -22.19 -24.70 -14.17
CA ASP A 287 -22.07 -24.12 -12.83
C ASP A 287 -21.31 -25.10 -11.90
N LEU A 288 -20.23 -24.61 -11.29
CA LEU A 288 -19.30 -25.32 -10.43
C LEU A 288 -19.58 -25.09 -8.93
N LYS A 289 -20.62 -24.33 -8.56
CA LYS A 289 -20.96 -23.98 -7.16
C LYS A 289 -21.10 -25.14 -6.18
N ASP A 290 -21.31 -26.37 -6.67
CA ASP A 290 -21.47 -27.57 -5.85
C ASP A 290 -20.19 -28.45 -5.78
N GLY A 291 -19.04 -27.99 -6.32
CA GLY A 291 -17.75 -28.72 -6.35
C GLY A 291 -17.60 -29.66 -7.57
N LEU A 292 -16.34 -29.94 -7.97
CA LEU A 292 -16.03 -30.83 -9.10
C LEU A 292 -16.65 -32.25 -8.96
N PRO A 293 -16.96 -32.94 -10.08
CA PRO A 293 -18.04 -33.92 -10.14
C PRO A 293 -17.59 -35.37 -9.89
N LEU A 294 -18.20 -36.04 -8.90
CA LEU A 294 -18.28 -37.51 -8.86
C LEU A 294 -19.66 -38.06 -9.27
N CYS A 295 -20.65 -37.21 -9.54
CA CYS A 295 -22.01 -37.62 -9.91
C CYS A 295 -22.72 -36.50 -10.71
N TYR A 296 -22.54 -36.42 -12.03
CA TYR A 296 -23.41 -35.55 -12.85
C TYR A 296 -23.75 -36.22 -14.19
N SER A 297 -24.91 -36.87 -14.23
CA SER A 297 -25.65 -37.14 -15.48
C SER A 297 -27.00 -36.41 -15.51
N ALA A 298 -27.27 -35.48 -14.59
CA ALA A 298 -28.54 -34.74 -14.53
C ALA A 298 -28.47 -33.50 -13.62
N ALA A 299 -27.91 -32.39 -14.09
CA ALA A 299 -28.10 -31.05 -13.52
C ALA A 299 -28.09 -30.01 -14.65
N PRO A 300 -28.68 -28.82 -14.45
CA PRO A 300 -29.14 -27.98 -15.55
C PRO A 300 -27.96 -27.40 -16.32
N CYS A 301 -27.68 -27.97 -17.48
CA CYS A 301 -26.87 -27.32 -18.50
C CYS A 301 -27.67 -26.13 -19.02
N ILE A 302 -27.11 -24.92 -18.96
CA ILE A 302 -27.56 -23.88 -19.88
C ILE A 302 -27.02 -24.29 -21.24
N HIS A 303 -27.81 -25.09 -21.97
CA HIS A 303 -27.56 -25.31 -23.37
C HIS A 303 -27.86 -24.00 -24.08
N ILE A 304 -26.82 -23.34 -24.58
CA ILE A 304 -26.99 -22.37 -25.67
C ILE A 304 -27.04 -23.19 -26.96
N ALA A 305 -28.02 -24.10 -27.06
CA ALA A 305 -28.27 -24.88 -28.26
C ALA A 305 -29.19 -24.08 -29.16
N ASP A 306 -28.58 -23.33 -30.08
CA ASP A 306 -29.01 -23.25 -31.48
C ASP A 306 -28.14 -22.21 -32.20
N THR A 307 -27.40 -22.65 -33.23
CA THR A 307 -27.11 -21.86 -34.45
C THR A 307 -26.53 -20.44 -34.31
N ALA A 308 -25.87 -20.13 -33.19
CA ALA A 308 -25.57 -18.74 -32.84
C ALA A 308 -24.14 -18.27 -33.18
N LEU A 309 -23.24 -19.22 -33.48
CA LEU A 309 -21.86 -18.97 -33.94
C LEU A 309 -21.53 -19.60 -35.31
N GLU A 310 -22.45 -20.32 -35.96
CA GLU A 310 -22.15 -21.05 -37.19
C GLU A 310 -22.32 -20.27 -38.52
N GLY A 311 -21.63 -20.81 -39.52
CA GLY A 311 -21.85 -20.62 -40.94
C GLY A 311 -21.01 -21.61 -41.77
N CYS A 312 -21.44 -22.87 -41.87
CA CYS A 312 -21.42 -23.73 -43.07
C CYS A 312 -21.83 -25.18 -42.73
N LEU A 313 -23.00 -25.64 -43.18
CA LEU A 313 -23.15 -26.70 -44.20
C LEU A 313 -24.64 -26.97 -44.54
N VAL A 314 -24.80 -27.53 -45.72
CA VAL A 314 -25.99 -27.72 -46.55
C VAL A 314 -27.05 -28.63 -45.91
N ASP A 315 -28.31 -28.37 -46.29
CA ASP A 315 -29.51 -29.18 -46.09
C ASP A 315 -29.25 -30.67 -45.85
N ALA A 316 -29.63 -31.16 -44.67
CA ALA A 316 -29.88 -32.57 -44.42
C ALA A 316 -31.29 -32.73 -43.86
N GLU A 317 -32.15 -33.35 -44.65
CA GLU A 317 -33.55 -33.66 -44.34
C GLU A 317 -33.70 -34.42 -43.02
N ALA A 318 -34.74 -34.08 -42.29
CA ALA A 318 -35.15 -34.74 -41.06
C ALA A 318 -35.48 -36.23 -41.27
N PRO A 319 -35.06 -37.15 -40.38
CA PRO A 319 -35.73 -38.41 -40.23
C PRO A 319 -36.87 -38.28 -39.22
N SER A 320 -38.01 -38.79 -39.66
CA SER A 320 -39.29 -38.92 -38.98
C SER A 320 -39.22 -39.65 -37.64
N THR A 321 -40.09 -39.20 -36.74
CA THR A 321 -40.67 -39.92 -35.60
C THR A 321 -41.06 -41.35 -35.96
N ASP A 322 -40.44 -42.35 -35.31
CA ASP A 322 -41.10 -43.54 -34.74
C ASP A 322 -40.06 -44.53 -34.20
N ALA A 323 -40.24 -44.92 -32.93
CA ALA A 323 -39.91 -46.22 -32.31
C ALA A 323 -39.46 -46.06 -30.85
N ILE A 324 -40.42 -45.86 -29.93
CA ILE A 324 -40.23 -46.26 -28.53
C ILE A 324 -40.80 -47.68 -28.40
N SER A 325 -39.92 -48.68 -28.53
CA SER A 325 -40.20 -50.03 -28.04
C SER A 325 -39.46 -50.24 -26.72
N THR A 326 -40.26 -50.54 -25.71
CA THR A 326 -39.92 -51.02 -24.36
C THR A 326 -38.78 -52.03 -24.32
N SER A 327 -37.82 -51.84 -23.41
CA SER A 327 -37.08 -52.94 -22.80
C SER A 327 -37.08 -52.82 -21.28
N HIS A 328 -37.44 -53.92 -20.64
CA HIS A 328 -37.57 -54.12 -19.21
C HIS A 328 -36.24 -53.97 -18.47
N TYR A 329 -36.25 -53.24 -17.35
CA TYR A 329 -35.42 -53.59 -16.19
C TYR A 329 -36.28 -53.48 -14.92
N GLN A 330 -36.59 -54.65 -14.34
CA GLN A 330 -37.15 -54.79 -13.00
C GLN A 330 -36.05 -54.66 -11.94
N GLY A 331 -36.40 -54.01 -10.84
CA GLY A 331 -35.91 -54.38 -9.51
C GLY A 331 -34.82 -53.51 -8.89
N ASN A 332 -35.22 -52.47 -8.16
CA ASN A 332 -34.95 -52.39 -6.70
C ASN A 332 -35.69 -51.19 -6.07
N HIS A 333 -36.53 -51.49 -5.08
CA HIS A 333 -37.25 -50.53 -4.28
C HIS A 333 -36.27 -49.62 -3.49
N VAL A 334 -36.23 -48.34 -3.83
CA VAL A 334 -35.70 -47.29 -2.95
C VAL A 334 -36.80 -46.91 -1.95
N PRO A 335 -36.54 -46.87 -0.62
CA PRO A 335 -37.55 -46.49 0.35
C PRO A 335 -38.03 -45.05 0.11
N ALA A 336 -39.35 -44.85 0.11
CA ALA A 336 -40.04 -43.62 -0.30
C ALA A 336 -39.59 -42.32 0.41
N ASN A 337 -38.88 -42.42 1.54
CA ASN A 337 -38.35 -41.24 2.26
C ASN A 337 -37.09 -40.63 1.60
N ARG A 338 -36.26 -41.41 0.90
CA ARG A 338 -35.04 -40.87 0.24
C ARG A 338 -35.36 -39.99 -0.97
N SER A 339 -36.43 -40.29 -1.71
CA SER A 339 -36.87 -39.47 -2.84
C SER A 339 -37.42 -38.11 -2.37
N LEU A 340 -38.18 -38.09 -1.27
CA LEU A 340 -38.73 -36.86 -0.70
C LEU A 340 -37.65 -35.92 -0.17
N VAL A 341 -36.63 -36.44 0.55
CA VAL A 341 -35.50 -35.64 1.05
C VAL A 341 -34.77 -34.93 -0.10
N GLY A 342 -34.49 -35.64 -1.20
CA GLY A 342 -33.84 -35.04 -2.37
C GLY A 342 -34.68 -33.95 -3.05
N VAL A 343 -36.00 -34.12 -3.12
CA VAL A 343 -36.93 -33.11 -3.66
C VAL A 343 -36.96 -31.86 -2.78
N LEU A 344 -37.04 -32.03 -1.45
CA LEU A 344 -37.06 -30.91 -0.51
C LEU A 344 -35.76 -30.10 -0.54
N ILE A 345 -34.60 -30.75 -0.66
CA ILE A 345 -33.31 -30.05 -0.80
C ILE A 345 -33.29 -29.21 -2.09
N LYS A 346 -33.70 -29.79 -3.23
CA LYS A 346 -33.76 -29.08 -4.51
C LYS A 346 -34.76 -27.92 -4.48
N ARG A 347 -35.93 -28.12 -3.90
CA ARG A 347 -36.94 -27.07 -3.76
C ARG A 347 -36.48 -25.94 -2.83
N SER A 348 -35.81 -26.27 -1.73
CA SER A 348 -35.16 -25.27 -0.86
C SER A 348 -34.11 -24.43 -1.61
N LYS A 349 -33.30 -25.04 -2.50
CA LYS A 349 -32.37 -24.29 -3.38
C LYS A 349 -33.11 -23.25 -4.24
N VAL A 350 -34.22 -23.64 -4.86
CA VAL A 350 -35.04 -22.75 -5.70
C VAL A 350 -35.63 -21.62 -4.86
N TYR A 351 -36.22 -21.92 -3.71
CA TYR A 351 -36.73 -20.88 -2.80
C TYR A 351 -35.64 -19.90 -2.34
N LEU A 352 -34.41 -20.37 -2.10
CA LEU A 352 -33.29 -19.48 -1.78
C LEU A 352 -32.89 -18.59 -2.96
N ALA A 353 -33.01 -19.06 -4.20
CA ALA A 353 -32.74 -18.27 -5.40
C ALA A 353 -33.80 -17.18 -5.59
N ASP A 354 -35.07 -17.50 -5.35
CA ASP A 354 -36.23 -16.58 -5.47
C ASP A 354 -36.37 -15.62 -4.28
N GLY A 355 -35.51 -15.75 -3.27
CA GLY A 355 -35.54 -14.93 -2.08
C GLY A 355 -36.62 -15.27 -1.04
N LEU A 356 -37.16 -16.48 -1.12
CA LEU A 356 -38.20 -17.01 -0.23
C LEU A 356 -37.58 -17.81 0.92
N TRP A 357 -36.83 -17.13 1.81
CA TRP A 357 -36.03 -17.77 2.87
C TRP A 357 -36.87 -18.54 3.90
N GLU A 358 -38.08 -18.10 4.21
CA GLU A 358 -38.97 -18.79 5.16
C GLU A 358 -39.43 -20.16 4.63
N LEU A 359 -39.77 -20.23 3.33
CA LEU A 359 -40.14 -21.48 2.67
C LEU A 359 -38.93 -22.40 2.52
N ALA A 360 -37.77 -21.84 2.19
CA ALA A 360 -36.51 -22.59 2.17
C ALA A 360 -36.15 -23.18 3.53
N LEU A 361 -36.38 -22.42 4.61
CA LEU A 361 -36.14 -22.84 5.99
C LEU A 361 -37.12 -23.94 6.43
N ASN A 362 -38.39 -23.84 6.03
CA ASN A 362 -39.39 -24.89 6.29
C ASN A 362 -38.99 -26.21 5.62
N ASP A 363 -38.56 -26.17 4.37
CA ASP A 363 -38.06 -27.34 3.66
C ASP A 363 -36.80 -27.92 4.31
N ALA A 364 -35.87 -27.06 4.74
CA ALA A 364 -34.66 -27.49 5.44
C ALA A 364 -34.97 -28.17 6.78
N ASN A 365 -35.87 -27.60 7.59
CA ASN A 365 -36.32 -28.22 8.84
C ASN A 365 -37.02 -29.55 8.57
N LYS A 366 -37.82 -29.65 7.49
CA LYS A 366 -38.48 -30.91 7.12
C LYS A 366 -37.49 -31.98 6.70
N VAL A 367 -36.40 -31.61 6.02
CA VAL A 367 -35.29 -32.53 5.72
C VAL A 367 -34.64 -33.04 7.01
N ILE A 368 -34.38 -32.16 7.98
CA ILE A 368 -33.79 -32.53 9.27
C ILE A 368 -34.72 -33.44 10.09
N GLU A 369 -36.05 -33.23 10.03
CA GLU A 369 -37.03 -34.12 10.68
C GLU A 369 -37.02 -35.53 10.07
N LEU A 370 -36.90 -35.62 8.74
CA LEU A 370 -36.92 -36.88 8.00
C LEU A 370 -35.59 -37.63 8.07
N ASP A 371 -34.46 -36.91 8.14
CA ASP A 371 -33.12 -37.47 8.28
C ASP A 371 -32.23 -36.55 9.14
N PRO A 372 -32.22 -36.75 10.48
CA PRO A 372 -31.43 -35.94 11.41
C PRO A 372 -29.90 -36.09 11.26
N LEU A 373 -29.42 -37.11 10.54
CA LEU A 373 -28.00 -37.34 10.30
C LEU A 373 -27.52 -36.73 8.97
N SER A 374 -28.44 -36.25 8.13
CA SER A 374 -28.10 -35.63 6.85
C SER A 374 -27.46 -34.26 7.04
N PRO A 375 -26.19 -34.06 6.63
CA PRO A 375 -25.55 -32.74 6.68
C PRO A 375 -26.26 -31.71 5.79
N TRP A 376 -26.86 -32.16 4.69
CA TRP A 376 -27.47 -31.29 3.68
C TRP A 376 -28.73 -30.57 4.18
N GLY A 377 -29.45 -31.14 5.15
CA GLY A 377 -30.56 -30.43 5.81
C GLY A 377 -30.07 -29.23 6.61
N TYR A 378 -28.97 -29.40 7.35
CA TYR A 378 -28.34 -28.33 8.12
C TYR A 378 -27.66 -27.28 7.23
N GLU A 379 -27.10 -27.69 6.10
CA GLU A 379 -26.54 -26.80 5.08
C GLU A 379 -27.61 -25.89 4.46
N ARG A 380 -28.77 -26.46 4.06
CA ARG A 380 -29.91 -25.66 3.57
C ARG A 380 -30.45 -24.73 4.65
N LYS A 381 -30.51 -25.19 5.90
CA LYS A 381 -30.94 -24.38 7.05
C LYS A 381 -30.01 -23.20 7.28
N HIS A 382 -28.70 -23.43 7.24
CA HIS A 382 -27.69 -22.37 7.30
C HIS A 382 -27.90 -21.33 6.19
N ALA A 383 -28.02 -21.78 4.93
CA ALA A 383 -28.18 -20.87 3.80
C ALA A 383 -29.46 -20.01 3.89
N ALA A 384 -30.57 -20.58 4.36
CA ALA A 384 -31.82 -19.85 4.60
C ALA A 384 -31.68 -18.80 5.70
N LEU A 385 -31.09 -19.18 6.85
CA LEU A 385 -30.90 -18.27 7.98
C LEU A 385 -29.90 -17.15 7.65
N HIS A 386 -28.81 -17.46 6.94
CA HIS A 386 -27.84 -16.47 6.50
C HIS A 386 -28.47 -15.43 5.57
N LYS A 387 -29.30 -15.85 4.61
CA LYS A 387 -30.03 -14.91 3.74
C LYS A 387 -31.11 -14.12 4.48
N ALA A 388 -31.75 -14.72 5.48
CA ALA A 388 -32.72 -14.04 6.35
C ALA A 388 -32.07 -13.01 7.31
N GLY A 389 -30.74 -12.98 7.44
CA GLY A 389 -30.02 -12.11 8.36
C GLY A 389 -29.93 -12.63 9.80
N ASP A 390 -30.37 -13.86 10.06
CA ASP A 390 -30.25 -14.52 11.37
C ASP A 390 -28.93 -15.29 11.45
N TYR A 391 -27.83 -14.54 11.56
CA TYR A 391 -26.47 -15.09 11.47
C TYR A 391 -26.09 -15.98 12.64
N ASP A 392 -26.59 -15.72 13.86
CA ASP A 392 -26.28 -16.56 15.03
C ASP A 392 -26.82 -17.99 14.83
N ASN A 393 -28.08 -18.11 14.41
CA ASN A 393 -28.67 -19.41 14.11
C ASN A 393 -28.08 -20.03 12.85
N ALA A 394 -27.65 -19.23 11.86
CA ALA A 394 -26.94 -19.72 10.69
C ALA A 394 -25.60 -20.36 11.07
N VAL A 395 -24.81 -19.74 11.95
CA VAL A 395 -23.55 -20.30 12.45
C VAL A 395 -23.80 -21.60 13.23
N ASN A 396 -24.81 -21.62 14.11
CA ASN A 396 -25.18 -22.83 14.85
C ASN A 396 -25.59 -23.99 13.92
N ALA A 397 -26.36 -23.70 12.87
CA ALA A 397 -26.75 -24.69 11.87
C ALA A 397 -25.53 -25.24 11.10
N PHE A 398 -24.56 -24.38 10.81
CA PHE A 398 -23.32 -24.78 10.15
C PHE A 398 -22.41 -25.63 11.05
N GLU A 399 -22.25 -25.27 12.33
CA GLU A 399 -21.51 -26.10 13.30
C GLU A 399 -22.17 -27.48 13.45
N ALA A 400 -23.50 -27.54 13.48
CA ALA A 400 -24.23 -28.79 13.47
C ALA A 400 -23.95 -29.60 12.19
N MET A 401 -23.95 -28.96 11.01
CA MET A 401 -23.59 -29.59 9.74
C MET A 401 -22.20 -30.24 9.81
N LEU A 402 -21.18 -29.50 10.24
CA LEU A 402 -19.81 -30.01 10.37
C LEU A 402 -19.73 -31.20 11.32
N SER A 403 -20.44 -31.12 12.46
CA SER A 403 -20.53 -32.24 13.41
C SER A 403 -21.19 -33.48 12.80
N LYS A 404 -22.19 -33.33 11.91
CA LYS A 404 -22.81 -34.47 11.23
C LYS A 404 -21.92 -35.04 10.13
N MET A 405 -21.17 -34.20 9.43
CA MET A 405 -20.21 -34.65 8.43
C MET A 405 -19.08 -35.50 9.04
N SER A 406 -18.58 -35.12 10.22
CA SER A 406 -17.53 -35.87 10.91
C SER A 406 -18.03 -37.21 11.46
N GLN A 407 -19.29 -37.28 11.88
CA GLN A 407 -19.96 -38.48 12.39
C GLN A 407 -20.49 -39.41 11.28
N SER A 408 -20.49 -38.97 10.01
CA SER A 408 -21.02 -39.73 8.90
C SER A 408 -20.28 -41.04 8.68
N THR A 409 -21.01 -42.12 8.38
CA THR A 409 -20.43 -43.43 8.02
C THR A 409 -19.79 -43.43 6.64
N ASP A 410 -20.16 -42.48 5.76
CA ASP A 410 -19.63 -42.36 4.39
C ASP A 410 -18.26 -41.67 4.37
N PRO A 411 -17.19 -42.35 3.89
CA PRO A 411 -15.86 -41.75 3.80
C PRO A 411 -15.79 -40.54 2.86
N ARG A 412 -16.68 -40.43 1.86
CA ARG A 412 -16.73 -39.28 0.94
C ARG A 412 -17.19 -38.01 1.67
N ILE A 413 -18.23 -38.11 2.49
CA ILE A 413 -18.75 -37.01 3.32
C ILE A 413 -17.69 -36.57 4.35
N ARG A 414 -16.96 -37.51 4.95
CA ARG A 414 -15.86 -37.19 5.86
C ARG A 414 -14.68 -36.48 5.17
N ARG A 415 -14.44 -36.74 3.88
CA ARG A 415 -13.43 -36.00 3.10
C ARG A 415 -13.91 -34.58 2.78
N LEU A 416 -15.20 -34.39 2.44
CA LEU A 416 -15.78 -33.07 2.19
C LEU A 416 -15.68 -32.13 3.40
N HIS A 417 -15.73 -32.65 4.63
CA HIS A 417 -15.50 -31.86 5.85
C HIS A 417 -14.18 -31.05 5.81
N ARG A 418 -13.14 -31.50 5.08
CA ARG A 418 -11.86 -30.78 4.97
C ARG A 418 -11.94 -29.48 4.15
N HIS A 419 -12.95 -29.33 3.31
CA HIS A 419 -13.16 -28.14 2.47
C HIS A 419 -13.94 -27.02 3.19
N TYR A 420 -14.40 -27.29 4.41
CA TYR A 420 -15.15 -26.32 5.21
C TYR A 420 -14.31 -25.80 6.37
N ILE A 421 -14.41 -24.50 6.60
CA ILE A 421 -13.70 -23.80 7.65
C ILE A 421 -14.58 -23.73 8.89
N ASN A 422 -14.04 -24.15 10.03
CA ASN A 422 -14.76 -24.03 11.29
C ASN A 422 -14.99 -22.55 11.62
N PRO A 423 -16.21 -22.13 12.00
CA PRO A 423 -16.50 -20.74 12.41
C PRO A 423 -15.56 -20.19 13.51
N THR A 424 -15.02 -21.06 14.36
CA THR A 424 -14.01 -20.71 15.37
C THR A 424 -12.71 -20.23 14.73
N ASN A 425 -12.27 -20.84 13.63
CA ASN A 425 -11.08 -20.40 12.90
C ASN A 425 -11.30 -19.00 12.30
N THR A 426 -12.45 -18.79 11.64
CA THR A 426 -12.83 -17.46 11.13
C THR A 426 -12.86 -16.42 12.25
N ARG A 427 -13.45 -16.75 13.40
CA ARG A 427 -13.46 -15.88 14.59
C ARG A 427 -12.06 -15.51 15.04
N THR A 428 -11.11 -16.45 15.04
CA THR A 428 -9.71 -16.16 15.41
C THR A 428 -9.02 -15.23 14.41
N VAL A 429 -9.28 -15.38 13.11
CA VAL A 429 -8.74 -14.48 12.09
C VAL A 429 -9.30 -13.08 12.24
N ILE A 430 -10.62 -12.95 12.42
CA ILE A 430 -11.26 -11.65 12.66
C ILE A 430 -10.68 -10.99 13.92
N ARG A 431 -10.53 -11.74 15.02
CA ARG A 431 -9.93 -11.22 16.26
C ARG A 431 -8.49 -10.72 16.06
N ARG A 432 -7.68 -11.40 15.22
CA ARG A 432 -6.34 -10.92 14.87
C ARG A 432 -6.39 -9.62 14.07
N ALA A 433 -7.30 -9.50 13.09
CA ALA A 433 -7.50 -8.27 12.34
C ALA A 433 -7.94 -7.12 13.25
N VAL A 434 -8.87 -7.38 14.19
CA VAL A 434 -9.31 -6.42 15.21
C VAL A 434 -8.12 -5.94 16.06
N GLN A 435 -7.32 -6.87 16.58
CA GLN A 435 -6.13 -6.54 17.36
C GLN A 435 -5.13 -5.69 16.56
N HIS A 436 -4.96 -5.99 15.28
CA HIS A 436 -4.09 -5.22 14.39
C HIS A 436 -4.61 -3.79 14.21
N ALA A 437 -5.91 -3.62 13.92
CA ALA A 437 -6.54 -2.32 13.72
C ALA A 437 -6.46 -1.42 14.97
N ILE A 438 -6.75 -1.96 16.16
CA ILE A 438 -6.72 -1.16 17.39
C ILE A 438 -5.31 -0.96 17.96
N ARG A 439 -4.29 -1.71 17.49
CA ARG A 439 -2.92 -1.64 18.03
C ARG A 439 -2.37 -0.22 17.99
N ALA A 440 -2.52 0.45 16.86
CA ALA A 440 -2.02 1.81 16.63
C ALA A 440 -2.96 2.92 17.12
N SER A 441 -4.19 2.58 17.53
CA SER A 441 -5.18 3.55 18.04
C SER A 441 -4.91 3.97 19.49
N PRO A 442 -5.52 5.08 19.96
CA PRO A 442 -5.49 5.48 21.36
C PRO A 442 -5.98 4.37 22.31
N ARG A 443 -5.48 4.39 23.56
CA ARG A 443 -5.85 3.40 24.58
C ARG A 443 -7.34 3.39 24.92
N VAL A 444 -7.93 4.58 24.99
CA VAL A 444 -9.33 4.78 25.34
C VAL A 444 -9.95 5.65 24.27
N LEU A 445 -11.12 5.25 23.78
CA LEU A 445 -11.92 5.99 22.80
C LEU A 445 -13.34 6.13 23.33
N ILE A 446 -14.03 7.19 22.91
CA ILE A 446 -15.46 7.35 23.13
C ILE A 446 -16.17 6.60 22.00
N ASN A 447 -17.04 5.67 22.35
CA ASN A 447 -17.98 5.10 21.40
C ASN A 447 -19.10 6.12 21.14
N THR A 448 -19.19 6.66 19.93
CA THR A 448 -20.10 7.77 19.60
C THR A 448 -21.58 7.37 19.68
N ILE A 449 -21.92 6.10 19.51
CA ILE A 449 -23.31 5.64 19.61
C ILE A 449 -23.76 5.59 21.08
N SER A 450 -22.96 4.97 21.94
CA SER A 450 -23.29 4.78 23.35
C SER A 450 -22.87 5.94 24.26
N GLY A 451 -21.97 6.81 23.80
CA GLY A 451 -21.35 7.88 24.57
C GLY A 451 -20.45 7.39 25.72
N ARG A 452 -20.03 6.12 25.72
CA ARG A 452 -19.16 5.55 26.77
C ARG A 452 -17.69 5.58 26.36
N LEU A 453 -16.81 5.80 27.34
CA LEU A 453 -15.37 5.59 27.19
C LEU A 453 -15.07 4.09 27.28
N LEU A 454 -14.41 3.54 26.26
CA LEU A 454 -14.07 2.14 26.15
C LEU A 454 -12.55 1.96 25.96
N ASP A 455 -11.95 1.05 26.72
CA ASP A 455 -10.56 0.64 26.52
C ASP A 455 -10.40 -0.29 25.31
N LYS A 456 -9.16 -0.67 24.96
CA LYS A 456 -8.90 -1.56 23.81
C LYS A 456 -9.59 -2.93 23.90
N SER A 457 -9.78 -3.47 25.11
CA SER A 457 -10.46 -4.75 25.31
C SER A 457 -11.97 -4.63 25.10
N GLU A 458 -12.57 -3.56 25.62
CA GLU A 458 -13.99 -3.25 25.42
C GLU A 458 -14.28 -2.82 23.98
N GLN A 459 -13.36 -2.11 23.32
CA GLN A 459 -13.41 -1.80 21.89
C GLN A 459 -13.47 -3.08 21.06
N ALA A 460 -12.55 -4.03 21.32
CA ALA A 460 -12.53 -5.32 20.64
C ALA A 460 -13.84 -6.11 20.83
N ALA A 461 -14.37 -6.13 22.05
CA ALA A 461 -15.64 -6.79 22.37
C ALA A 461 -16.84 -6.14 21.66
N SER A 462 -16.80 -4.82 21.46
CA SER A 462 -17.89 -4.09 20.81
C SER A 462 -18.11 -4.54 19.37
N PHE A 463 -17.05 -4.86 18.62
CA PHE A 463 -17.17 -5.35 17.24
C PHE A 463 -17.82 -6.74 17.18
N GLU A 464 -17.58 -7.62 18.16
CA GLU A 464 -18.17 -8.97 18.19
C GLU A 464 -19.71 -8.93 18.32
N SER A 465 -20.26 -7.85 18.88
CA SER A 465 -21.70 -7.66 19.03
C SER A 465 -22.41 -7.26 17.73
N LEU A 466 -21.67 -6.82 16.70
CA LEU A 466 -22.23 -6.27 15.48
C LEU A 466 -22.73 -7.35 14.52
N GLN A 467 -23.78 -7.01 13.77
CA GLN A 467 -24.30 -7.86 12.70
C GLN A 467 -23.25 -8.11 11.61
N VAL A 468 -22.37 -7.15 11.32
CA VAL A 468 -21.27 -7.31 10.36
C VAL A 468 -20.32 -8.42 10.78
N PHE A 469 -19.94 -8.48 12.06
CA PHE A 469 -19.08 -9.56 12.59
C PHE A 469 -19.74 -10.93 12.43
N LYS A 470 -21.02 -11.03 12.80
CA LYS A 470 -21.78 -12.29 12.68
C LYS A 470 -21.94 -12.71 11.22
N LYS A 471 -22.20 -11.75 10.33
CA LYS A 471 -22.27 -11.97 8.88
C LYS A 471 -20.95 -12.48 8.33
N LEU A 472 -19.82 -11.89 8.71
CA LEU A 472 -18.49 -12.35 8.29
C LEU A 472 -18.25 -13.80 8.73
N ILE A 473 -18.52 -14.14 9.99
CA ILE A 473 -18.37 -15.53 10.46
C ILE A 473 -19.23 -16.48 9.63
N SER A 474 -20.49 -16.11 9.40
CA SER A 474 -21.42 -16.95 8.65
C SER A 474 -21.11 -17.04 7.16
N SER A 475 -20.36 -16.10 6.57
CA SER A 475 -20.03 -16.11 5.14
C SER A 475 -18.72 -16.82 4.80
N MET A 476 -17.81 -17.01 5.76
CA MET A 476 -16.51 -17.67 5.54
C MET A 476 -16.58 -19.17 5.84
N THR A 477 -17.49 -19.87 5.16
CA THR A 477 -17.75 -21.30 5.38
C THR A 477 -16.75 -22.20 4.66
N THR A 478 -16.17 -21.74 3.56
CA THR A 478 -15.25 -22.52 2.71
C THR A 478 -13.90 -21.83 2.55
N ILE A 479 -13.90 -20.51 2.36
CA ILE A 479 -12.69 -19.68 2.19
C ILE A 479 -12.74 -18.53 3.19
N ILE A 480 -11.59 -18.17 3.76
CA ILE A 480 -11.44 -16.94 4.56
C ILE A 480 -10.97 -15.82 3.63
N ASP A 481 -11.87 -14.90 3.34
CA ASP A 481 -11.53 -13.67 2.63
C ASP A 481 -10.87 -12.67 3.59
N HIS A 482 -9.54 -12.73 3.62
CA HIS A 482 -8.71 -11.82 4.43
C HIS A 482 -8.91 -10.36 4.03
N THR A 483 -9.10 -10.08 2.74
CA THR A 483 -9.22 -8.70 2.24
C THR A 483 -10.50 -8.03 2.73
N ARG A 484 -11.64 -8.75 2.68
CA ARG A 484 -12.92 -8.26 3.18
C ARG A 484 -12.92 -8.13 4.71
N ILE A 485 -12.32 -9.08 5.43
CA ILE A 485 -12.19 -8.97 6.90
C ILE A 485 -11.36 -7.74 7.27
N GLU A 486 -10.20 -7.54 6.64
CA GLU A 486 -9.34 -6.38 6.89
C GLU A 486 -10.06 -5.08 6.53
N HIS A 487 -10.78 -5.03 5.41
CA HIS A 487 -11.56 -3.87 5.00
C HIS A 487 -12.64 -3.51 6.04
N ASP A 488 -13.55 -4.45 6.36
CA ASP A 488 -14.68 -4.20 7.27
C ASP A 488 -14.21 -3.84 8.68
N VAL A 489 -13.18 -4.52 9.19
CA VAL A 489 -12.57 -4.22 10.50
C VAL A 489 -11.92 -2.85 10.48
N THR A 490 -11.11 -2.54 9.46
CA THR A 490 -10.42 -1.24 9.37
C THR A 490 -11.41 -0.09 9.27
N GLN A 491 -12.46 -0.22 8.46
CA GLN A 491 -13.51 0.80 8.37
C GLN A 491 -14.19 1.06 9.71
N TYR A 492 -14.52 0.00 10.47
CA TYR A 492 -15.18 0.15 11.75
C TYR A 492 -14.32 0.85 12.81
N TYR A 493 -13.02 0.57 12.84
CA TYR A 493 -12.09 1.16 13.82
C TYR A 493 -11.48 2.50 13.40
N ARG A 494 -11.94 3.10 12.31
CA ARG A 494 -11.66 4.50 12.00
C ARG A 494 -12.19 5.38 13.14
N TYR A 495 -11.37 6.34 13.58
CA TYR A 495 -11.70 7.24 14.68
C TYR A 495 -11.45 8.70 14.29
N ALA A 496 -12.18 9.60 14.95
CA ALA A 496 -11.98 11.03 14.84
C ALA A 496 -11.26 11.61 16.06
N MET A 497 -10.47 12.64 15.83
CA MET A 497 -9.73 13.37 16.86
C MET A 497 -10.33 14.75 17.10
N PHE A 498 -10.38 15.17 18.36
CA PHE A 498 -10.79 16.52 18.73
C PHE A 498 -9.58 17.42 18.97
N SER A 499 -9.45 18.46 18.15
CA SER A 499 -8.48 19.54 18.35
C SER A 499 -9.21 20.80 18.79
N HIS A 500 -8.88 21.32 19.97
CA HIS A 500 -9.59 22.46 20.55
C HIS A 500 -8.74 23.26 21.54
N GLU A 501 -9.22 24.46 21.89
CA GLU A 501 -8.73 25.17 23.06
C GLU A 501 -9.35 24.58 24.33
N ARG A 502 -8.49 24.15 25.27
CA ARG A 502 -8.94 23.54 26.54
C ARG A 502 -9.43 24.61 27.51
N GLU A 503 -10.62 24.40 28.07
CA GLU A 503 -11.21 25.25 29.09
C GLU A 503 -11.13 24.63 30.50
N TYR A 504 -11.19 25.47 31.55
CA TYR A 504 -11.00 25.05 32.95
C TYR A 504 -12.03 24.00 33.43
N ASN A 505 -13.25 24.05 32.90
CA ASN A 505 -14.37 23.20 33.31
C ASN A 505 -14.68 22.06 32.32
N GLU A 506 -13.72 21.67 31.49
CA GLU A 506 -13.92 20.56 30.58
C GLU A 506 -14.03 19.20 31.29
N PRO A 507 -14.86 18.29 30.76
CA PRO A 507 -15.09 16.99 31.38
C PRO A 507 -13.81 16.14 31.35
N LEU A 508 -13.24 15.86 32.54
CA LEU A 508 -12.03 15.05 32.69
C LEU A 508 -12.34 13.54 32.69
N PHE A 509 -11.32 12.72 32.40
CA PHE A 509 -11.39 11.24 32.37
C PHE A 509 -12.19 10.66 33.56
N LYS A 510 -11.86 11.04 34.80
CA LYS A 510 -12.50 10.52 36.03
C LYS A 510 -14.00 10.79 36.13
N LYS A 511 -14.46 11.91 35.54
CA LYS A 511 -15.87 12.26 35.48
C LYS A 511 -16.55 11.43 34.41
N VAL A 512 -15.99 11.41 33.20
CA VAL A 512 -16.62 10.79 32.01
C VAL A 512 -16.60 9.27 32.09
N ILE A 513 -15.60 8.63 32.70
CA ILE A 513 -15.53 7.15 32.77
C ILE A 513 -16.70 6.53 33.57
N ARG A 514 -17.39 7.33 34.40
CA ARG A 514 -18.50 6.90 35.27
C ARG A 514 -19.88 7.25 34.72
N VAL A 515 -19.95 8.00 33.63
CA VAL A 515 -21.20 8.52 33.06
C VAL A 515 -21.18 8.41 31.54
N ILE A 516 -22.35 8.52 30.91
CA ILE A 516 -22.43 8.62 29.45
C ILE A 516 -22.23 10.08 29.06
N VAL A 517 -21.47 10.35 27.99
CA VAL A 517 -21.18 11.71 27.50
C VAL A 517 -22.47 12.51 27.27
N TYR A 518 -23.49 11.87 26.71
CA TYR A 518 -24.80 12.49 26.45
C TYR A 518 -25.60 12.82 27.71
N ASP A 519 -25.32 12.16 28.83
CA ASP A 519 -25.98 12.40 30.13
C ASP A 519 -25.24 13.45 30.98
N LEU A 520 -24.15 14.03 30.46
CA LEU A 520 -23.46 15.12 31.15
C LEU A 520 -24.40 16.31 31.31
N LYS A 521 -24.37 16.93 32.51
CA LYS A 521 -25.13 18.16 32.79
C LYS A 521 -24.89 19.24 31.74
N ASP A 522 -25.92 20.00 31.42
CA ASP A 522 -25.85 21.10 30.45
C ASP A 522 -24.93 22.20 30.98
N PHE A 523 -23.75 22.26 30.37
CA PHE A 523 -22.71 23.24 30.61
C PHE A 523 -21.97 23.40 29.28
N PRO A 524 -21.58 24.62 28.88
CA PRO A 524 -20.96 24.85 27.57
C PRO A 524 -19.80 23.89 27.24
N THR A 525 -18.96 23.58 28.22
CA THR A 525 -17.82 22.66 28.07
C THR A 525 -18.21 21.19 27.91
N ASN A 526 -19.33 20.76 28.50
CA ASN A 526 -19.87 19.40 28.29
C ASN A 526 -20.59 19.34 26.93
N ASP A 527 -21.33 20.38 26.57
CA ASP A 527 -22.07 20.45 25.30
C ASP A 527 -21.13 20.46 24.10
N LYS A 528 -19.95 21.08 24.24
CA LYS A 528 -18.83 20.96 23.32
C LYS A 528 -18.43 19.50 23.07
N LEU A 529 -18.30 18.68 24.11
CA LEU A 529 -17.97 17.26 23.95
C LEU A 529 -19.14 16.46 23.33
N LYS A 530 -20.38 16.75 23.75
CA LYS A 530 -21.58 16.11 23.18
C LYS A 530 -21.69 16.39 21.67
N MET A 531 -21.50 17.65 21.27
CA MET A 531 -21.60 18.07 19.88
C MET A 531 -20.46 17.51 19.03
N PHE A 532 -19.24 17.45 19.58
CA PHE A 532 -18.13 16.72 18.95
C PHE A 532 -18.53 15.26 18.63
N CYS A 533 -19.01 14.50 19.62
CA CYS A 533 -19.43 13.12 19.41
C CYS A 533 -20.56 12.98 18.39
N LYS A 534 -21.51 13.93 18.38
CA LYS A 534 -22.62 13.96 17.43
C LYS A 534 -22.12 14.17 15.99
N ILE A 535 -21.26 15.16 15.74
CA ILE A 535 -20.71 15.42 14.40
C ILE A 535 -19.89 14.23 13.89
N VAL A 536 -19.13 13.58 14.77
CA VAL A 536 -18.37 12.36 14.42
C VAL A 536 -19.32 11.22 14.06
N GLN A 537 -20.43 11.07 14.79
CA GLN A 537 -21.47 10.08 14.48
C GLN A 537 -22.15 10.38 13.14
N ASP A 538 -22.50 11.64 12.87
CA ASP A 538 -23.12 12.09 11.61
C ASP A 538 -22.17 11.89 10.42
N ALA A 539 -20.86 11.93 10.64
CA ALA A 539 -19.82 11.56 9.66
C ALA A 539 -19.63 10.04 9.48
N GLY A 540 -20.43 9.21 10.15
CA GLY A 540 -20.38 7.74 10.04
C GLY A 540 -19.27 7.06 10.84
N LEU A 541 -18.64 7.75 11.80
CA LEU A 541 -17.55 7.20 12.61
C LEU A 541 -18.06 6.77 14.00
N HIS A 542 -17.65 5.57 14.42
CA HIS A 542 -18.05 4.98 15.70
C HIS A 542 -17.18 5.43 16.89
N TRP A 543 -16.01 5.99 16.61
CA TRP A 543 -14.98 6.24 17.60
C TRP A 543 -14.51 7.68 17.57
N ALA A 544 -14.46 8.29 18.75
CA ALA A 544 -14.03 9.66 18.93
C ALA A 544 -13.00 9.76 20.06
N TRP A 545 -12.06 10.69 19.92
CA TRP A 545 -10.99 10.89 20.91
C TRP A 545 -10.86 12.37 21.29
N SER A 546 -10.73 12.63 22.59
CA SER A 546 -10.39 13.95 23.15
C SER A 546 -9.35 13.79 24.26
N ASP A 547 -8.31 14.62 24.25
CA ASP A 547 -7.20 14.56 25.21
C ASP A 547 -7.65 14.84 26.67
N THR A 548 -8.81 15.47 26.86
CA THR A 548 -9.35 15.84 28.18
C THR A 548 -9.96 14.66 28.91
N CYS A 549 -10.68 13.78 28.19
CA CYS A 549 -11.41 12.66 28.77
C CYS A 549 -10.93 11.28 28.33
N CYS A 550 -10.10 11.16 27.29
CA CYS A 550 -9.54 9.87 26.85
C CYS A 550 -8.14 9.58 27.39
N ILE A 551 -7.52 10.52 28.11
CA ILE A 551 -6.22 10.34 28.76
C ILE A 551 -6.43 10.34 30.28
N ASN A 552 -6.08 9.24 30.94
CA ASN A 552 -5.99 9.24 32.39
C ASN A 552 -4.69 9.93 32.82
N ARG A 553 -4.78 11.22 33.17
CA ARG A 553 -3.63 12.03 33.58
C ARG A 553 -3.16 11.75 35.01
N GLU A 554 -3.92 10.99 35.80
CA GLU A 554 -3.49 10.53 37.14
C GLU A 554 -2.56 9.31 37.04
N ASP A 555 -2.43 8.69 35.87
CA ASP A 555 -1.53 7.57 35.59
C ASP A 555 -0.36 8.05 34.72
N ASP A 556 0.81 8.19 35.35
CA ASP A 556 2.03 8.70 34.71
C ASP A 556 2.45 7.88 33.48
N PHE A 557 2.24 6.55 33.52
CA PHE A 557 2.57 5.67 32.42
C PHE A 557 1.66 5.93 31.21
N VAL A 558 0.35 6.05 31.46
CA VAL A 558 -0.63 6.38 30.41
C VAL A 558 -0.39 7.78 29.84
N LEU A 559 -0.07 8.75 30.70
CA LEU A 559 0.22 10.12 30.28
C LEU A 559 1.49 10.16 29.39
N GLN A 560 2.56 9.49 29.81
CA GLN A 560 3.80 9.45 29.04
C GLN A 560 3.61 8.76 27.68
N GLU A 561 2.91 7.64 27.64
CA GLU A 561 2.59 6.96 26.37
C GLU A 561 1.79 7.88 25.45
N ALA A 562 0.76 8.56 25.99
CA ALA A 562 -0.08 9.46 25.19
C ALA A 562 0.73 10.60 24.58
N LEU A 563 1.63 11.23 25.35
CA LEU A 563 2.45 12.34 24.85
C LEU A 563 3.40 11.91 23.72
N VAL A 564 3.93 10.69 23.76
CA VAL A 564 4.80 10.15 22.69
C VAL A 564 3.98 9.70 21.48
N ALA A 565 2.80 9.12 21.70
CA ALA A 565 1.98 8.53 20.64
C ALA A 565 1.02 9.51 19.95
N MET A 566 0.74 10.67 20.55
CA MET A 566 -0.25 11.64 20.06
C MET A 566 -0.08 11.99 18.58
N PHE A 567 1.14 12.29 18.13
CA PHE A 567 1.39 12.59 16.71
C PHE A 567 0.94 11.44 15.80
N ARG A 568 1.28 10.19 16.15
CA ARG A 568 0.88 9.00 15.38
C ARG A 568 -0.63 8.76 15.44
N TRP A 569 -1.29 9.09 16.55
CA TRP A 569 -2.74 9.00 16.67
C TRP A 569 -3.45 10.03 15.78
N TYR A 570 -2.98 11.27 15.73
CA TYR A 570 -3.49 12.24 14.76
C TYR A 570 -3.21 11.80 13.32
N GLN A 571 -2.03 11.25 13.03
CA GLN A 571 -1.67 10.74 11.71
C GLN A 571 -2.52 9.54 11.26
N GLY A 572 -2.91 8.68 12.19
CA GLY A 572 -3.77 7.52 11.97
C GLY A 572 -5.27 7.82 12.05
N SER A 573 -5.66 9.05 12.38
CA SER A 573 -7.07 9.43 12.47
C SER A 573 -7.72 9.54 11.10
N ALA A 574 -9.01 9.21 11.03
CA ALA A 574 -9.80 9.34 9.82
C ALA A 574 -10.29 10.79 9.59
N LEU A 575 -10.40 11.57 10.66
CA LEU A 575 -10.93 12.93 10.65
C LEU A 575 -10.46 13.67 11.91
N THR A 576 -9.95 14.89 11.75
CA THR A 576 -9.67 15.80 12.87
C THR A 576 -10.62 16.99 12.82
N LEU A 577 -11.41 17.16 13.88
CA LEU A 577 -12.31 18.30 14.03
C LEU A 577 -11.62 19.38 14.85
N VAL A 578 -11.48 20.57 14.28
CA VAL A 578 -10.88 21.73 14.94
C VAL A 578 -11.99 22.72 15.31
N LEU A 579 -12.19 22.96 16.61
CA LEU A 579 -13.12 23.99 17.07
C LEU A 579 -12.38 25.31 17.36
N LEU A 580 -12.69 26.34 16.60
CA LEU A 580 -12.10 27.67 16.70
C LEU A 580 -12.91 28.54 17.67
N ARG A 581 -12.42 28.61 18.91
CA ARG A 581 -13.03 29.45 19.95
C ARG A 581 -12.92 30.93 19.60
N GLY A 582 -13.97 31.70 19.91
CA GLY A 582 -14.03 33.14 19.67
C GLY A 582 -14.28 33.53 18.20
N VAL A 583 -14.34 32.56 17.28
CA VAL A 583 -14.71 32.79 15.88
C VAL A 583 -16.22 32.63 15.75
N ARG A 584 -16.91 33.73 15.47
CA ARG A 584 -18.37 33.77 15.31
C ARG A 584 -18.79 33.47 13.87
N SER A 585 -19.96 32.87 13.70
CA SER A 585 -20.60 32.72 12.40
C SER A 585 -21.33 33.99 11.96
N PRO A 586 -21.26 34.39 10.67
CA PRO A 586 -20.40 33.83 9.62
C PRO A 586 -18.94 34.28 9.82
N SER A 587 -18.00 33.34 9.71
CA SER A 587 -16.58 33.63 9.86
C SER A 587 -15.97 34.21 8.58
N ARG A 588 -14.88 34.97 8.74
CA ARG A 588 -14.24 35.74 7.65
C ARG A 588 -12.77 35.40 7.54
N ARG A 589 -12.18 35.67 6.37
CA ARG A 589 -10.73 35.57 6.18
C ARG A 589 -9.99 36.39 7.25
N GLY A 590 -8.97 35.78 7.83
CA GLY A 590 -8.14 36.29 8.90
C GLY A 590 -8.60 35.90 10.30
N ASP A 591 -9.79 35.33 10.48
CA ASP A 591 -10.26 34.85 11.78
C ASP A 591 -9.47 33.62 12.25
N LEU A 592 -9.08 32.74 11.32
CA LEU A 592 -8.19 31.62 11.63
C LEU A 592 -6.80 32.14 12.00
N THR A 593 -6.27 33.14 11.29
CA THR A 593 -4.99 33.77 11.60
C THR A 593 -4.96 34.40 12.99
N ARG A 594 -6.05 35.03 13.42
CA ARG A 594 -6.19 35.64 14.75
C ARG A 594 -6.53 34.64 15.85
N SER A 595 -6.84 33.39 15.51
CA SER A 595 -7.27 32.38 16.47
C SER A 595 -6.12 31.98 17.39
N ILE A 596 -6.41 31.91 18.69
CA ILE A 596 -5.50 31.39 19.72
C ILE A 596 -5.11 29.94 19.41
N TRP A 597 -5.94 29.21 18.68
CA TRP A 597 -5.62 27.84 18.25
C TRP A 597 -4.31 27.78 17.45
N ASN A 598 -4.00 28.78 16.61
CA ASN A 598 -2.78 28.81 15.80
C ASN A 598 -1.51 29.15 16.59
N THR A 599 -1.64 29.78 17.76
CA THR A 599 -0.47 30.17 18.57
C THR A 599 -0.02 29.07 19.53
N ARG A 600 -0.84 28.05 19.81
CA ARG A 600 -0.51 27.00 20.78
C ARG A 600 0.50 25.99 20.24
N ALA A 601 1.46 25.56 21.07
CA ALA A 601 2.47 24.58 20.65
C ALA A 601 1.87 23.21 20.25
N ARG A 602 0.94 22.69 21.08
CA ARG A 602 0.36 21.35 20.86
C ARG A 602 -0.46 21.24 19.57
N THR A 603 -1.16 22.30 19.16
CA THR A 603 -1.98 22.29 17.94
C THR A 603 -1.14 22.13 16.67
N PHE A 604 0.19 22.28 16.74
CA PHE A 604 1.09 22.09 15.60
C PHE A 604 1.02 20.65 15.13
N GLN A 605 1.26 19.71 16.04
CA GLN A 605 1.15 18.29 15.71
C GLN A 605 -0.29 17.89 15.37
N GLU A 606 -1.30 18.50 16.00
CA GLU A 606 -2.72 18.18 15.73
C GLU A 606 -3.09 18.52 14.28
N TYR A 607 -2.63 19.67 13.78
CA TYR A 607 -2.80 20.03 12.37
C TYR A 607 -1.90 19.21 11.47
N HIS A 608 -0.59 19.26 11.67
CA HIS A 608 0.38 18.72 10.71
C HIS A 608 0.35 17.20 10.60
N ALA A 609 0.09 16.48 11.68
CA ALA A 609 -0.02 15.03 11.62
C ALA A 609 -1.31 14.56 10.92
N SER A 610 -2.42 15.30 11.09
CA SER A 610 -3.73 14.90 10.56
C SER A 610 -3.77 14.95 9.03
N LYS A 611 -4.30 13.89 8.40
CA LYS A 611 -4.51 13.85 6.95
C LYS A 611 -5.74 14.64 6.50
N VAL A 612 -6.82 14.55 7.30
CA VAL A 612 -8.10 15.20 7.04
C VAL A 612 -8.44 16.12 8.20
N VAL A 613 -8.66 17.40 7.93
CA VAL A 613 -9.01 18.41 8.95
C VAL A 613 -10.26 19.16 8.53
N ARG A 614 -11.18 19.40 9.47
CA ARG A 614 -12.32 20.30 9.29
C ARG A 614 -12.37 21.32 10.43
N PHE A 615 -12.39 22.60 10.07
CA PHE A 615 -12.50 23.73 10.96
C PHE A 615 -13.97 24.11 11.19
N TYR A 616 -14.30 24.38 12.45
CA TYR A 616 -15.61 24.80 12.91
C TYR A 616 -15.51 26.10 13.69
N ASN A 617 -16.50 26.97 13.51
CA ASN A 617 -16.72 28.15 14.33
C ASN A 617 -17.15 27.74 15.74
N GLU A 618 -17.19 28.69 16.68
CA GLU A 618 -17.55 28.44 18.08
C GLU A 618 -18.96 27.83 18.25
N ASP A 619 -19.87 28.08 17.30
CA ASP A 619 -21.24 27.56 17.26
C ASP A 619 -21.40 26.23 16.49
N TRP A 620 -20.29 25.57 16.13
CA TRP A 620 -20.27 24.33 15.33
C TRP A 620 -20.79 24.47 13.90
N THR A 621 -20.87 25.68 13.36
CA THR A 621 -20.98 25.89 11.91
C THR A 621 -19.61 25.74 11.25
N LEU A 622 -19.58 25.35 9.98
CA LEU A 622 -18.33 25.18 9.24
C LEU A 622 -17.62 26.52 9.07
N TYR A 623 -16.31 26.53 9.23
CA TYR A 623 -15.53 27.74 9.00
C TYR A 623 -15.70 28.21 7.54
N ARG A 624 -16.10 29.47 7.38
CA ARG A 624 -16.42 30.13 6.10
C ARG A 624 -17.54 29.44 5.30
N ASP A 625 -18.41 28.69 5.98
CA ASP A 625 -19.48 27.89 5.38
C ASP A 625 -18.95 26.92 4.29
N LEU A 626 -17.69 26.50 4.40
CA LEU A 626 -17.03 25.61 3.43
C LEU A 626 -17.35 24.15 3.74
N ASP A 627 -18.33 23.59 3.03
CA ASP A 627 -18.69 22.17 3.11
C ASP A 627 -17.89 21.30 2.13
N ILE A 628 -16.59 21.20 2.39
CA ILE A 628 -15.69 20.25 1.74
C ILE A 628 -15.22 19.20 2.75
N PRO A 629 -14.91 17.97 2.30
CA PRO A 629 -14.53 16.88 3.19
C PRO A 629 -13.21 17.13 3.93
N ASN A 630 -12.30 17.90 3.33
CA ASN A 630 -10.99 18.21 3.89
C ASN A 630 -10.60 19.67 3.67
N HIS A 631 -10.53 20.47 4.73
CA HIS A 631 -10.09 21.86 4.64
C HIS A 631 -8.60 22.01 4.31
N LYS A 632 -7.79 20.94 4.40
CA LYS A 632 -6.40 20.94 3.90
C LYS A 632 -6.30 20.91 2.37
N GLU A 633 -7.40 20.70 1.66
CA GLU A 633 -7.46 20.73 0.19
C GLU A 633 -7.99 22.07 -0.33
N SER A 634 -8.43 22.99 0.55
CA SER A 634 -8.89 24.32 0.16
C SER A 634 -7.70 25.29 0.04
N PRO A 635 -7.48 25.89 -1.15
CA PRO A 635 -6.47 26.93 -1.34
C PRO A 635 -6.69 28.14 -0.42
N GLU A 636 -7.96 28.48 -0.14
CA GLU A 636 -8.31 29.62 0.71
C GLU A 636 -7.90 29.41 2.17
N ILE A 637 -8.08 28.19 2.69
CA ILE A 637 -7.65 27.83 4.04
C ILE A 637 -6.13 27.69 4.12
N LEU A 638 -5.51 27.06 3.10
CA LEU A 638 -4.05 26.92 3.07
C LEU A 638 -3.34 28.28 3.01
N SER A 639 -3.84 29.23 2.21
CA SER A 639 -3.31 30.59 2.16
C SER A 639 -3.43 31.30 3.51
N GLU A 640 -4.58 31.18 4.19
CA GLU A 640 -4.77 31.78 5.51
C GLU A 640 -3.90 31.13 6.60
N MET A 641 -3.69 29.81 6.52
CA MET A 641 -2.77 29.07 7.39
C MET A 641 -1.32 29.45 7.15
N GLU A 642 -0.91 29.66 5.90
CA GLU A 642 0.42 30.15 5.55
C GLU A 642 0.66 31.55 6.12
N GLU A 643 -0.31 32.46 5.97
CA GLU A 643 -0.26 33.78 6.61
C GLU A 643 -0.17 33.69 8.14
N ALA A 644 -0.92 32.77 8.76
CA ALA A 644 -0.95 32.59 10.20
C ALA A 644 0.33 32.00 10.79
N THR A 645 0.91 31.04 10.09
CA THR A 645 2.03 30.23 10.61
C THR A 645 3.38 30.67 10.06
N GLY A 646 3.41 31.36 8.92
CA GLY A 646 4.62 31.64 8.14
C GLY A 646 5.21 30.39 7.47
N ILE A 647 4.41 29.32 7.32
CA ILE A 647 4.80 28.03 6.73
C ILE A 647 4.19 27.95 5.33
N SER A 648 5.01 27.66 4.32
CA SER A 648 4.52 27.55 2.95
C SER A 648 3.42 26.47 2.82
N THR A 649 2.47 26.70 1.91
CA THR A 649 1.41 25.71 1.59
C THR A 649 1.93 24.28 1.40
N ARG A 650 3.08 24.11 0.72
CA ARG A 650 3.73 22.81 0.52
C ARG A 650 4.22 22.18 1.83
N ALA A 651 4.83 22.97 2.71
CA ALA A 651 5.32 22.48 4.01
C ALA A 651 4.18 22.18 5.00
N LEU A 652 3.02 22.85 4.88
CA LEU A 652 1.82 22.57 5.68
C LEU A 652 1.26 21.16 5.46
N THR A 653 1.46 20.57 4.28
CA THR A 653 0.94 19.23 3.91
C THR A 653 2.02 18.15 3.87
N ALA A 654 3.30 18.50 3.68
CA ALA A 654 4.39 17.54 3.50
C ALA A 654 5.17 17.17 4.79
N LEU A 655 4.88 17.79 5.94
CA LEU A 655 5.67 17.58 7.16
C LEU A 655 5.64 16.13 7.67
N GLN A 656 6.79 15.46 7.66
CA GLN A 656 6.97 14.11 8.19
C GLN A 656 7.62 14.13 9.57
N PRO A 657 7.25 13.20 10.47
CA PRO A 657 7.92 13.06 11.75
C PRO A 657 9.31 12.43 11.55
N GLY A 658 10.32 12.90 12.29
CA GLY A 658 11.69 12.40 12.16
C GLY A 658 12.77 13.44 12.40
N LEU A 659 14.02 13.01 12.21
CA LEU A 659 15.24 13.81 12.44
C LEU A 659 15.81 14.44 11.15
N ASP A 660 14.99 14.54 10.12
CA ASP A 660 15.21 15.34 8.92
C ASP A 660 14.83 16.81 9.19
N ASN A 661 15.52 17.75 8.52
CA ASN A 661 15.21 19.18 8.54
C ASN A 661 14.99 19.74 9.95
N ILE A 662 15.82 19.33 10.91
CA ILE A 662 15.60 19.58 12.34
C ILE A 662 15.46 21.07 12.62
N ARG A 663 16.40 21.87 12.10
CA ARG A 663 16.43 23.31 12.30
C ARG A 663 15.19 23.99 11.76
N GLU A 664 14.69 23.53 10.61
CA GLU A 664 13.47 24.03 10.03
C GLU A 664 12.27 23.69 10.92
N LYS A 665 12.12 22.44 11.35
CA LYS A 665 11.05 22.05 12.30
C LYS A 665 11.09 22.86 13.59
N LEU A 666 12.28 23.11 14.16
CA LEU A 666 12.45 23.97 15.33
C LEU A 666 12.03 25.42 15.06
N ARG A 667 12.35 25.96 13.88
CA ARG A 667 11.91 27.30 13.44
C ARG A 667 10.38 27.38 13.37
N LEU A 668 9.74 26.39 12.74
CA LEU A 668 8.28 26.39 12.57
C LEU A 668 7.53 26.38 13.92
N VAL A 669 8.09 25.72 14.94
CA VAL A 669 7.48 25.67 16.27
C VAL A 669 7.90 26.83 17.18
N SER A 670 9.01 27.52 16.88
CA SER A 670 9.56 28.59 17.73
C SER A 670 8.64 29.77 18.01
N ARG A 671 7.63 30.00 17.17
CA ARG A 671 6.65 31.09 17.31
C ARG A 671 5.44 30.72 18.17
N ARG A 672 5.41 29.49 18.71
CA ARG A 672 4.27 28.95 19.45
C ARG A 672 4.46 29.08 20.95
N GLU A 673 3.33 29.24 21.63
CA GLU A 673 3.25 29.45 23.07
C GLU A 673 2.81 28.19 23.81
N THR A 674 3.31 28.04 25.02
CA THR A 674 3.00 26.95 25.94
C THR A 674 2.54 27.51 27.29
N THR A 675 1.65 26.78 27.96
CA THR A 675 1.20 27.15 29.32
C THR A 675 2.25 26.74 30.37
N LEU A 676 2.87 25.57 30.19
CA LEU A 676 3.97 25.07 31.00
C LEU A 676 5.27 25.13 30.21
N VAL A 677 6.37 25.46 30.86
CA VAL A 677 7.68 25.64 30.19
C VAL A 677 8.13 24.33 29.55
N GLU A 678 7.90 23.21 30.24
CA GLU A 678 8.29 21.86 29.82
C GLU A 678 7.53 21.39 28.56
N ASP A 679 6.33 21.93 28.32
CA ASP A 679 5.54 21.59 27.13
C ASP A 679 6.19 22.13 25.83
N GLU A 680 7.18 23.03 25.91
CA GLU A 680 8.01 23.41 24.75
C GLU A 680 8.76 22.18 24.20
N ALA A 681 9.19 21.27 25.08
CA ALA A 681 9.80 20.01 24.67
C ALA A 681 8.76 18.92 24.41
N TYR A 682 7.81 18.72 25.33
CA TYR A 682 6.92 17.56 25.24
C TYR A 682 5.94 17.62 24.06
N SER A 683 5.61 18.82 23.56
CA SER A 683 4.82 18.97 22.32
C SER A 683 5.57 18.57 21.05
N LEU A 684 6.90 18.39 21.12
CA LEU A 684 7.77 18.11 19.98
C LEU A 684 8.19 16.63 19.86
N LEU A 685 7.91 15.80 20.87
CA LEU A 685 8.35 14.40 20.91
C LEU A 685 7.92 13.62 19.66
N GLY A 686 6.65 13.75 19.28
CA GLY A 686 6.11 13.09 18.10
C GLY A 686 6.64 13.65 16.77
N ILE A 687 6.93 14.96 16.71
CA ILE A 687 7.45 15.64 15.51
C ILE A 687 8.87 15.16 15.19
N PHE A 688 9.72 14.99 16.20
CA PHE A 688 11.08 14.49 16.01
C PHE A 688 11.18 12.95 16.08
N SER A 689 10.06 12.25 16.32
CA SER A 689 10.06 10.80 16.60
C SER A 689 11.00 10.39 17.74
N VAL A 690 11.09 11.21 18.78
CA VAL A 690 11.97 11.00 19.94
C VAL A 690 11.14 10.60 21.16
N SER A 691 11.66 9.67 21.97
CA SER A 691 11.06 9.25 23.24
C SER A 691 11.88 9.77 24.42
N LEU A 692 11.25 10.54 25.31
CA LEU A 692 11.86 11.07 26.53
C LEU A 692 10.95 10.81 27.74
N PRO A 693 11.53 10.59 28.94
CA PRO A 693 10.77 10.62 30.18
C PRO A 693 10.13 11.99 30.39
N VAL A 694 8.82 12.01 30.62
CA VAL A 694 8.06 13.23 30.89
C VAL A 694 8.14 13.50 32.39
N ILE A 695 8.70 14.65 32.77
CA ILE A 695 8.90 15.07 34.16
C ILE A 695 8.35 16.48 34.27
N TYR A 696 7.11 16.64 34.74
CA TYR A 696 6.57 17.98 34.98
C TYR A 696 7.22 18.60 36.22
N GLY A 697 7.73 19.82 36.10
CA GLY A 697 8.50 20.52 37.14
C GLY A 697 10.00 20.59 36.86
N ASP A 698 10.50 20.03 35.75
CA ASP A 698 11.91 20.18 35.35
C ASP A 698 12.18 21.49 34.56
N GLY A 699 11.16 22.29 34.28
CA GLY A 699 11.27 23.62 33.69
C GLY A 699 11.94 23.63 32.32
N ASP A 700 12.94 24.51 32.13
CA ASP A 700 13.70 24.62 30.88
C ASP A 700 14.65 23.43 30.63
N GLN A 701 14.84 22.55 31.62
CA GLN A 701 15.63 21.33 31.44
C GLN A 701 15.00 20.39 30.42
N ALA A 702 13.66 20.38 30.29
CA ALA A 702 12.95 19.53 29.33
C ALA A 702 13.42 19.79 27.88
N LEU A 703 13.54 21.07 27.50
CA LEU A 703 14.03 21.48 26.18
C LEU A 703 15.49 21.04 25.99
N GLY A 704 16.33 21.20 27.01
CA GLY A 704 17.71 20.73 26.98
C GLY A 704 17.81 19.22 26.76
N ARG A 705 17.01 18.41 27.48
CA ARG A 705 16.96 16.95 27.29
C ARG A 705 16.52 16.57 25.88
N LEU A 706 15.53 17.28 25.32
CA LEU A 706 15.08 17.07 23.95
C LEU A 706 16.18 17.36 22.93
N LEU A 707 16.77 18.55 22.98
CA LEU A 707 17.79 18.94 22.02
C LEU A 707 19.06 18.09 22.16
N ALA A 708 19.43 17.67 23.37
CA ALA A 708 20.51 16.72 23.59
C ALA A 708 20.24 15.36 22.94
N GLN A 709 19.01 14.85 23.04
CA GLN A 709 18.61 13.59 22.42
C GLN A 709 18.57 13.69 20.89
N ILE A 710 18.02 14.79 20.36
CA ILE A 710 18.01 15.07 18.91
C ILE A 710 19.45 15.15 18.40
N LEU A 711 20.32 15.92 19.05
CA LEU A 711 21.72 16.07 18.65
C LEU A 711 22.47 14.73 18.69
N THR A 712 22.30 13.96 19.77
CA THR A 712 22.98 12.65 19.92
C THR A 712 22.50 11.64 18.88
N SER A 713 21.22 11.70 18.48
CA SER A 713 20.63 10.74 17.54
C SER A 713 20.88 11.12 16.07
N SER A 714 20.89 12.42 15.76
CA SER A 714 21.04 12.93 14.38
C SER A 714 22.49 13.28 14.00
N GLY A 715 23.32 13.67 14.98
CA GLY A 715 24.61 14.30 14.74
C GLY A 715 24.52 15.75 14.22
N ASP A 716 23.32 16.32 14.07
CA ASP A 716 23.12 17.64 13.49
C ASP A 716 23.48 18.77 14.47
N ALA A 717 24.74 19.19 14.44
CA ALA A 717 25.25 20.28 15.25
C ALA A 717 24.71 21.68 14.87
N SER A 718 23.87 21.80 13.82
CA SER A 718 23.20 23.07 13.50
C SER A 718 22.31 23.55 14.65
N ILE A 719 21.82 22.66 15.53
CA ILE A 719 21.00 23.00 16.70
C ILE A 719 21.77 23.90 17.69
N LEU A 720 23.10 23.86 17.69
CA LEU A 720 23.95 24.66 18.59
C LEU A 720 24.04 26.14 18.16
N ALA A 721 23.62 26.43 16.93
CA ALA A 721 23.75 27.74 16.31
C ALA A 721 22.50 28.61 16.58
N TRP A 722 22.48 29.25 17.75
CA TRP A 722 21.42 30.13 18.25
C TRP A 722 22.02 31.30 19.05
N THR A 723 21.25 32.35 19.33
CA THR A 723 21.66 33.53 20.14
C THR A 723 20.74 33.72 21.35
N GLY A 724 21.23 34.35 22.42
CA GLY A 724 20.48 34.62 23.64
C GLY A 724 20.94 33.82 24.87
N LYS A 725 20.00 33.49 25.76
CA LYS A 725 20.28 32.87 27.07
C LYS A 725 20.40 31.35 27.01
N CYS A 726 21.43 30.81 27.64
CA CYS A 726 21.65 29.38 27.84
C CYS A 726 20.59 28.76 28.74
N GLY A 727 20.26 27.50 28.46
CA GLY A 727 19.40 26.69 29.31
C GLY A 727 20.13 26.17 30.53
N SER A 728 19.37 25.83 31.57
CA SER A 728 19.91 25.27 32.81
C SER A 728 20.43 23.83 32.66
N PHE A 729 20.14 23.15 31.53
CA PHE A 729 20.58 21.77 31.24
C PHE A 729 22.04 21.68 30.81
N ASN A 730 22.46 22.51 29.86
CA ASN A 730 23.83 22.59 29.36
C ASN A 730 24.04 23.97 28.72
N SER A 731 25.22 24.58 28.92
CA SER A 731 25.46 25.94 28.45
C SER A 731 25.42 26.11 26.92
N CYS A 732 25.66 25.04 26.14
CA CYS A 732 25.58 25.08 24.67
C CYS A 732 24.15 25.00 24.11
N LEU A 733 23.16 24.63 24.92
CA LEU A 733 21.76 24.52 24.51
C LEU A 733 20.95 25.73 24.98
N PRO A 734 19.93 26.16 24.21
CA PRO A 734 19.12 27.31 24.58
C PRO A 734 18.15 26.97 25.71
N GLY A 735 17.80 27.97 26.51
CA GLY A 735 16.79 27.80 27.57
C GLY A 735 15.35 27.85 27.06
N ARG A 736 15.12 28.31 25.83
CA ARG A 736 13.79 28.48 25.23
C ARG A 736 13.84 28.26 23.72
N ILE A 737 12.76 27.76 23.15
CA ILE A 737 12.70 27.45 21.70
C ILE A 737 12.62 28.70 20.79
N HIS A 738 12.18 29.85 21.31
CA HIS A 738 12.01 31.08 20.52
C HIS A 738 13.28 31.58 19.84
N VAL A 739 14.47 31.15 20.31
CA VAL A 739 15.77 31.48 19.72
C VAL A 739 15.90 31.01 18.27
N PHE A 740 15.12 30.02 17.85
CA PHE A 740 15.13 29.49 16.47
C PHE A 740 14.21 30.28 15.51
N SER A 741 13.52 31.33 15.98
CA SER A 741 12.58 32.12 15.15
C SER A 741 13.25 33.02 14.12
N GLN A 742 14.52 33.38 14.35
CA GLN A 742 15.29 34.25 13.46
C GLN A 742 16.12 33.39 12.51
N LEU A 743 15.76 33.41 11.22
CA LEU A 743 16.65 32.97 10.15
C LEU A 743 17.80 33.96 10.05
N SER A 744 18.87 33.74 10.79
CA SER A 744 20.16 34.15 10.28
C SER A 744 20.51 33.14 9.19
N THR A 745 20.39 33.54 7.92
CA THR A 745 20.96 32.87 6.73
C THR A 745 22.49 32.68 6.80
N SER A 746 23.09 32.97 7.95
CA SER A 746 24.52 33.02 8.23
C SER A 746 25.06 31.82 9.01
N HIS A 747 24.24 30.78 9.26
CA HIS A 747 24.66 29.60 10.01
C HIS A 747 25.08 28.41 9.16
N ILE A 748 24.61 28.38 7.92
CA ILE A 748 25.10 27.47 6.89
C ILE A 748 25.78 28.42 5.91
N PRO A 749 27.08 28.24 5.61
CA PRO A 749 27.68 28.97 4.50
C PRO A 749 26.74 28.87 3.29
N PRO A 750 26.50 29.94 2.51
CA PRO A 750 25.69 29.80 1.30
C PRO A 750 26.22 28.60 0.53
N SER A 751 25.33 27.65 0.20
CA SER A 751 25.71 26.42 -0.49
C SER A 751 26.48 26.83 -1.72
N MET A 752 27.81 26.62 -1.73
CA MET A 752 28.61 26.92 -2.91
C MET A 752 28.01 26.09 -4.04
N THR A 753 27.42 26.78 -5.02
CA THR A 753 26.77 26.16 -6.16
C THR A 753 27.81 25.42 -6.99
N GLY A 754 27.39 24.44 -7.79
CA GLY A 754 28.30 23.49 -8.46
C GLY A 754 29.45 24.17 -9.22
N THR A 755 29.17 25.26 -9.93
CA THR A 755 30.14 26.01 -10.73
C THR A 755 31.16 26.79 -9.87
N GLU A 756 30.71 27.43 -8.80
CA GLU A 756 31.59 28.12 -7.84
C GLU A 756 32.50 27.11 -7.12
N MET A 757 31.92 25.98 -6.71
CA MET A 757 32.63 24.89 -6.05
C MET A 757 33.74 24.32 -6.93
N GLU A 758 33.43 24.06 -8.20
CA GLU A 758 34.40 23.57 -9.18
C GLU A 758 35.52 24.57 -9.44
N THR A 759 35.20 25.86 -9.52
CA THR A 759 36.19 26.93 -9.75
C THR A 759 37.17 27.04 -8.59
N ILE A 760 36.69 27.06 -7.35
CA ILE A 760 37.55 27.10 -6.17
C ILE A 760 38.36 25.80 -6.05
N THR A 761 37.74 24.64 -6.29
CA THR A 761 38.42 23.35 -6.25
C THR A 761 39.54 23.27 -7.30
N ALA A 762 39.31 23.78 -8.52
CA ALA A 762 40.32 23.86 -9.58
C ALA A 762 41.48 24.79 -9.20
N THR A 763 41.18 25.93 -8.57
CA THR A 763 42.18 26.87 -8.06
C THR A 763 43.03 26.24 -6.96
N LEU A 764 42.39 25.51 -6.02
CA LEU A 764 43.08 24.78 -4.96
C LEU A 764 43.96 23.65 -5.51
N ARG A 765 43.54 22.97 -6.58
CA ARG A 765 44.38 21.98 -7.29
C ARG A 765 45.60 22.59 -7.97
N ALA A 766 45.47 23.81 -8.49
CA ALA A 766 46.55 24.53 -9.15
C ALA A 766 47.56 25.15 -8.16
N SER A 767 47.14 25.39 -6.91
CA SER A 767 48.01 25.90 -5.85
C SER A 767 48.93 24.81 -5.26
N SER A 768 50.10 25.20 -4.73
CA SER A 768 51.08 24.30 -4.10
C SER A 768 50.65 23.83 -2.69
N LEU A 769 49.38 23.44 -2.54
CA LEU A 769 48.82 22.90 -1.30
C LEU A 769 49.36 21.48 -1.06
N ASN A 770 49.76 21.18 0.18
CA ASN A 770 50.23 19.85 0.54
C ASN A 770 49.05 18.89 0.65
N LEU A 771 48.82 18.10 -0.40
CA LEU A 771 47.69 17.19 -0.52
C LEU A 771 47.65 16.11 0.58
N ASP A 772 48.81 15.68 1.09
CA ASP A 772 48.89 14.71 2.20
C ASP A 772 48.33 15.29 3.51
N LEU A 773 48.60 16.58 3.78
CA LEU A 773 48.03 17.28 4.94
C LEU A 773 46.52 17.51 4.80
N VAL A 774 46.04 17.84 3.59
CA VAL A 774 44.60 17.98 3.29
C VAL A 774 43.87 16.66 3.55
N MET A 775 44.45 15.55 3.10
CA MET A 775 43.90 14.22 3.32
C MET A 775 43.92 13.82 4.79
N LYS A 776 45.00 14.10 5.53
CA LYS A 776 45.05 13.87 6.98
C LYS A 776 44.00 14.64 7.75
N LEU A 777 43.73 15.90 7.37
CA LEU A 777 42.68 16.71 7.96
C LEU A 777 41.30 16.12 7.66
N TYR A 778 41.04 15.76 6.40
CA TYR A 778 39.78 15.15 5.96
C TYR A 778 39.51 13.83 6.69
N ASP A 779 40.51 12.95 6.79
CA ASP A 779 40.38 11.66 7.46
C ASP A 779 40.16 11.82 8.96
N ARG A 780 40.92 12.71 9.61
CA ARG A 780 40.73 13.03 11.04
C ARG A 780 39.30 13.50 11.31
N LEU A 781 38.77 14.39 10.48
CA LEU A 781 37.42 14.94 10.65
C LEU A 781 36.32 13.93 10.30
N LYS A 782 36.54 13.07 9.31
CA LYS A 782 35.61 12.01 8.90
C LYS A 782 35.49 10.89 9.94
N GLU A 783 36.57 10.56 10.65
CA GLU A 783 36.60 9.48 11.66
C GLU A 783 36.13 9.93 13.06
N HIS A 784 35.84 11.22 13.25
CA HIS A 784 35.43 11.74 14.54
C HIS A 784 33.98 11.37 14.91
N PRO A 785 33.71 11.10 16.19
CA PRO A 785 32.36 10.76 16.65
C PRO A 785 31.43 11.98 16.59
N ALA A 786 30.16 11.72 16.31
CA ALA A 786 29.11 12.72 16.39
C ALA A 786 29.01 13.32 17.82
N PRO A 787 28.52 14.56 17.96
CA PRO A 787 28.28 15.16 19.27
C PRO A 787 27.37 14.26 20.11
N SER A 788 27.74 14.02 21.36
CA SER A 788 26.99 13.15 22.26
C SER A 788 26.87 13.77 23.65
N PHE A 789 25.83 13.37 24.37
CA PHE A 789 25.61 13.77 25.75
C PHE A 789 25.79 12.59 26.71
N LEU A 790 26.52 12.83 27.80
CA LEU A 790 26.54 11.96 28.98
C LEU A 790 25.99 12.74 30.18
N GLY A 791 24.72 12.50 30.49
CA GLY A 791 23.98 13.34 31.44
C GLY A 791 23.86 14.77 30.90
N LYS A 792 24.37 15.75 31.64
CA LYS A 792 24.38 17.17 31.24
C LYS A 792 25.64 17.61 30.48
N ARG A 793 26.62 16.72 30.32
CA ARG A 793 27.90 17.04 29.66
C ARG A 793 27.82 16.73 28.17
N MET A 794 28.19 17.70 27.35
CA MET A 794 28.30 17.54 25.90
C MET A 794 29.74 17.21 25.53
N LYS A 795 29.94 16.12 24.79
CA LYS A 795 31.20 15.82 24.11
C LYS A 795 31.01 16.05 22.62
N ALA A 796 31.76 16.97 22.06
CA ALA A 796 31.70 17.29 20.63
C ALA A 796 33.08 17.51 20.05
N SER A 797 33.33 16.93 18.88
CA SER A 797 34.48 17.30 18.05
C SER A 797 34.25 18.69 17.47
N CYS A 798 35.23 19.56 17.65
CA CYS A 798 35.14 20.96 17.27
C CYS A 798 36.47 21.45 16.68
N LEU A 799 36.39 22.48 15.85
CA LEU A 799 37.54 23.34 15.54
C LEU A 799 37.65 24.41 16.62
N THR A 800 38.83 24.52 17.22
CA THR A 800 39.07 25.39 18.38
C THR A 800 40.12 26.43 18.09
N PHE A 801 39.82 27.68 18.40
CA PHE A 801 40.67 28.83 18.11
C PHE A 801 40.79 29.71 19.34
N ARG A 802 42.00 29.76 19.93
CA ARG A 802 42.26 30.60 21.10
C ARG A 802 42.27 32.07 20.71
N LEU A 803 41.58 32.89 21.50
CA LEU A 803 41.51 34.34 21.28
C LEU A 803 42.76 35.03 21.86
N GLY A 804 43.29 35.98 21.09
CA GLY A 804 44.31 36.92 21.57
C GLY A 804 43.74 38.01 22.49
N PRO A 805 44.54 39.02 22.85
CA PRO A 805 44.09 40.11 23.71
C PRO A 805 42.89 40.86 23.11
N LEU A 806 41.90 41.13 23.95
CA LEU A 806 40.65 41.78 23.58
C LEU A 806 40.82 43.30 23.54
N SER A 807 40.33 43.93 22.47
CA SER A 807 40.10 45.37 22.41
C SER A 807 38.62 45.66 22.60
N VAL A 808 38.28 46.65 23.44
CA VAL A 808 36.89 46.91 23.85
C VAL A 808 36.41 48.23 23.27
N SER A 809 35.22 48.22 22.69
CA SER A 809 34.46 49.41 22.29
C SER A 809 33.03 49.31 22.82
N ARG A 810 32.44 50.42 23.25
CA ARG A 810 31.11 50.42 23.88
C ARG A 810 30.10 51.12 22.98
N ILE A 811 29.00 50.43 22.67
CA ILE A 811 27.88 50.99 21.90
C ILE A 811 26.62 50.83 22.76
N GLY A 812 26.23 51.88 23.48
CA GLY A 812 25.09 51.83 24.40
C GLY A 812 25.29 50.85 25.57
N SER A 813 24.33 49.95 25.79
CA SER A 813 24.39 48.88 26.82
C SER A 813 25.17 47.64 26.38
N VAL A 814 25.54 47.52 25.10
CA VAL A 814 26.23 46.36 24.53
C VAL A 814 27.73 46.66 24.41
N GLN A 815 28.57 45.73 24.89
CA GLN A 815 30.01 45.80 24.71
C GLN A 815 30.40 45.06 23.42
N VAL A 816 31.22 45.70 22.59
CA VAL A 816 31.74 45.16 21.35
C VAL A 816 33.24 44.89 21.52
N PHE A 817 33.59 43.62 21.57
CA PHE A 817 34.96 43.14 21.71
C PHE A 817 35.53 42.77 20.35
N ARG A 818 36.77 43.18 20.09
CA ARG A 818 37.53 42.75 18.90
C ARG A 818 38.79 42.02 19.33
N ALA A 819 38.96 40.80 18.82
CA ALA A 819 40.10 39.95 19.12
C ALA A 819 40.81 39.56 17.82
N GLN A 820 42.14 39.57 17.84
CA GLN A 820 42.92 38.98 16.76
C GLN A 820 43.17 37.50 17.04
N THR A 821 42.92 36.65 16.04
CA THR A 821 43.12 35.21 16.12
C THR A 821 44.23 34.78 15.18
N THR A 822 44.95 33.70 15.52
CA THR A 822 46.10 33.20 14.74
C THR A 822 45.70 32.58 13.39
N ALA A 823 44.43 32.22 13.20
CA ALA A 823 43.94 31.50 12.02
C ALA A 823 42.73 32.14 11.30
N LEU A 824 42.03 33.09 11.92
CA LEU A 824 40.74 33.60 11.42
C LEU A 824 40.68 35.13 11.23
N GLY A 825 41.78 35.84 11.45
CA GLY A 825 41.80 37.31 11.39
C GLY A 825 41.18 37.98 12.64
N ILE A 826 40.60 39.17 12.45
CA ILE A 826 39.95 39.95 13.52
C ILE A 826 38.47 39.53 13.63
N VAL A 827 38.06 39.11 14.82
CA VAL A 827 36.68 38.70 15.12
C VAL A 827 36.01 39.75 16.00
N GLU A 828 34.78 40.14 15.66
CA GLU A 828 33.94 41.03 16.47
C GLU A 828 32.91 40.20 17.27
N ILE A 829 32.84 40.45 18.58
CA ILE A 829 31.95 39.74 19.52
C ILE A 829 31.10 40.79 20.22
N ARG A 830 29.77 40.63 20.18
CA ARG A 830 28.83 41.53 20.87
C ARG A 830 28.14 40.78 22.00
N THR A 831 28.39 41.21 23.23
CA THR A 831 27.83 40.58 24.42
C THR A 831 27.56 41.62 25.51
N THR A 832 26.67 41.27 26.43
CA THR A 832 26.43 42.00 27.67
C THR A 832 27.35 41.56 28.81
N GLU A 833 28.02 40.41 28.66
CA GLU A 833 28.98 39.90 29.65
C GLU A 833 30.34 40.60 29.52
N ASP A 834 31.00 40.87 30.64
CA ASP A 834 32.34 41.45 30.65
C ASP A 834 33.39 40.36 30.40
N LEU A 835 33.81 40.23 29.14
CA LEU A 835 34.80 39.24 28.70
C LEU A 835 36.20 39.49 29.29
N THR A 836 36.48 40.67 29.85
CA THR A 836 37.82 41.01 30.38
C THR A 836 38.18 40.27 31.68
N GLN A 837 37.17 39.75 32.38
CA GLN A 837 37.33 39.04 33.65
C GLN A 837 37.44 37.52 33.50
N MET A 838 37.44 37.00 32.26
CA MET A 838 37.44 35.57 31.99
C MET A 838 38.83 35.03 31.64
N ASP A 839 39.26 34.01 32.37
CA ASP A 839 40.54 33.33 32.16
C ASP A 839 40.42 32.33 31.00
N SER A 840 40.95 32.70 29.83
CA SER A 840 41.05 31.90 28.59
C SER A 840 39.74 31.68 27.80
N LEU A 841 39.52 32.56 26.82
CA LEU A 841 38.44 32.47 25.84
C LEU A 841 38.86 31.70 24.58
N THR A 842 37.97 30.84 24.09
CA THR A 842 38.17 30.01 22.89
C THR A 842 36.94 30.10 21.99
N LEU A 843 37.15 30.39 20.70
CA LEU A 843 36.13 30.24 19.67
C LEU A 843 36.07 28.79 19.22
N VAL A 844 34.87 28.26 19.10
CA VAL A 844 34.61 26.86 18.85
C VAL A 844 33.59 26.73 17.74
N HIS A 845 33.96 26.06 16.66
CA HIS A 845 33.02 25.66 15.62
C HIS A 845 32.73 24.16 15.78
N PRO A 846 31.52 23.77 16.20
CA PRO A 846 31.12 22.37 16.27
C PRO A 846 31.24 21.70 14.90
N TRP A 847 31.69 20.45 14.87
CA TRP A 847 31.77 19.72 13.61
C TRP A 847 30.37 19.41 13.06
N ILE A 848 30.14 19.72 11.77
CA ILE A 848 28.88 19.47 11.05
C ILE A 848 29.17 18.64 9.80
N ASP A 849 28.48 17.51 9.64
CA ASP A 849 28.63 16.58 8.51
C ASP A 849 28.40 17.23 7.13
N PHE A 850 27.65 18.32 7.06
CA PHE A 850 27.44 19.14 5.85
C PHE A 850 28.76 19.58 5.20
N LEU A 851 29.80 19.88 5.99
CA LEU A 851 31.10 20.31 5.47
C LEU A 851 31.82 19.22 4.65
N LEU A 852 31.46 17.95 4.85
CA LEU A 852 31.96 16.82 4.04
C LEU A 852 31.24 16.68 2.69
N GLY A 853 30.29 17.57 2.36
CA GLY A 853 29.54 17.53 1.11
C GLY A 853 28.37 16.55 1.10
N ARG A 854 27.97 16.05 2.27
CA ARG A 854 26.69 15.37 2.43
C ARG A 854 25.60 16.43 2.46
N GLN A 855 24.85 16.57 1.37
CA GLN A 855 23.64 17.39 1.38
C GLN A 855 22.71 16.86 2.47
N SER A 856 22.32 17.74 3.40
CA SER A 856 21.12 17.47 4.18
C SER A 856 19.95 17.45 3.20
N VAL A 857 19.03 16.50 3.33
CA VAL A 857 17.96 16.17 2.37
C VAL A 857 16.85 17.25 2.34
N GLY A 858 17.20 18.53 2.55
CA GLY A 858 16.24 19.61 2.85
C GLY A 858 16.39 20.92 2.09
N GLU A 859 17.44 21.12 1.30
CA GLU A 859 17.72 22.45 0.70
C GLU A 859 17.02 22.72 -0.64
N THR A 860 16.12 21.86 -1.12
CA THR A 860 15.40 22.04 -2.41
C THR A 860 14.10 22.84 -2.33
N ILE A 861 13.96 23.79 -1.40
CA ILE A 861 12.83 24.74 -1.42
C ILE A 861 13.28 26.15 -1.03
N SER A 862 14.16 26.74 -1.85
CA SER A 862 14.24 28.21 -1.97
C SER A 862 15.00 28.60 -3.24
N GLU A 863 14.36 28.43 -4.39
CA GLU A 863 14.64 29.32 -5.52
C GLU A 863 13.29 29.87 -6.00
N GLU A 864 13.24 31.20 -6.10
CA GLU A 864 12.16 31.95 -6.73
C GLU A 864 12.10 31.54 -8.21
N GLU A 865 11.30 30.52 -8.54
CA GLU A 865 10.94 30.27 -9.94
C GLU A 865 9.73 31.14 -10.28
N THR A 866 10.03 32.16 -11.09
CA THR A 866 9.05 32.95 -11.83
C THR A 866 8.19 32.04 -12.69
N ASP A 867 6.88 32.29 -12.66
CA ASP A 867 5.84 31.65 -13.46
C ASP A 867 6.27 31.36 -14.91
N ASP A 868 6.38 30.08 -15.27
CA ASP A 868 6.18 29.62 -16.64
C ASP A 868 5.54 28.22 -16.62
N GLU A 869 4.30 28.15 -17.11
CA GLU A 869 3.52 26.94 -17.28
C GLU A 869 4.12 26.06 -18.39
N SER A 870 4.82 24.98 -18.03
CA SER A 870 4.87 23.77 -18.86
C SER A 870 5.24 22.54 -18.02
N SER A 871 4.26 21.68 -17.77
CA SER A 871 4.42 20.43 -17.03
C SER A 871 5.12 19.35 -17.87
N SER A 872 6.41 19.16 -17.65
CA SER A 872 7.10 17.91 -17.93
C SER A 872 7.60 17.33 -16.62
N GLU A 873 7.01 16.22 -16.17
CA GLU A 873 7.54 15.40 -15.08
C GLU A 873 8.90 14.83 -15.53
N SER A 874 9.99 15.47 -15.11
CA SER A 874 11.34 14.94 -15.28
C SER A 874 11.58 13.81 -14.27
N GLU A 875 11.95 12.63 -14.77
CA GLU A 875 12.43 11.51 -13.97
C GLU A 875 13.51 11.96 -12.96
N PRO A 876 13.59 11.33 -11.76
CA PRO A 876 14.65 11.62 -10.82
C PRO A 876 15.99 11.28 -11.49
N SER A 877 16.83 12.30 -11.65
CA SER A 877 18.18 12.17 -12.20
C SER A 877 18.94 11.03 -11.50
N PRO A 878 19.70 10.20 -12.23
CA PRO A 878 20.51 9.15 -11.64
C PRO A 878 21.44 9.75 -10.57
N PRO A 879 21.71 9.03 -9.46
CA PRO A 879 22.58 9.54 -8.41
C PRO A 879 23.94 9.90 -9.03
N PRO A 880 24.52 11.07 -8.67
CA PRO A 880 25.79 11.50 -9.23
C PRO A 880 26.86 10.44 -8.96
N PRO A 881 27.84 10.26 -9.86
CA PRO A 881 28.90 9.29 -9.70
C PRO A 881 29.62 9.50 -8.35
N PRO A 882 30.09 8.43 -7.68
CA PRO A 882 30.74 8.54 -6.38
C PRO A 882 31.92 9.50 -6.48
N MET A 883 31.86 10.57 -5.70
CA MET A 883 32.85 11.64 -5.70
C MET A 883 34.23 11.09 -5.29
N ASP A 884 35.24 11.39 -6.08
CA ASP A 884 36.62 11.05 -5.77
C ASP A 884 37.06 11.67 -4.41
N ARG A 885 37.81 10.91 -3.61
CA ARG A 885 38.15 11.25 -2.23
C ARG A 885 39.01 12.51 -2.14
N HIS A 886 39.91 12.73 -3.11
CA HIS A 886 40.70 13.97 -3.18
C HIS A 886 39.83 15.18 -3.48
N THR A 887 38.84 15.00 -4.34
CA THR A 887 37.85 16.04 -4.65
C THR A 887 37.04 16.39 -3.42
N ALA A 888 36.54 15.40 -2.66
CA ALA A 888 35.83 15.64 -1.39
C ALA A 888 36.70 16.39 -0.34
N ALA A 889 37.98 16.05 -0.24
CA ALA A 889 38.91 16.71 0.69
C ALA A 889 39.21 18.16 0.30
N LEU A 890 39.36 18.45 -1.00
CA LEU A 890 39.51 19.84 -1.48
C LEU A 890 38.22 20.64 -1.30
N GLN A 891 37.07 19.99 -1.50
CA GLN A 891 35.78 20.60 -1.25
C GLN A 891 35.58 20.99 0.23
N LEU A 892 36.06 20.16 1.16
CA LEU A 892 36.08 20.51 2.58
C LEU A 892 36.87 21.81 2.84
N ILE A 893 38.05 21.96 2.24
CA ILE A 893 38.87 23.18 2.39
C ILE A 893 38.15 24.40 1.84
N ALA A 894 37.50 24.28 0.68
CA ALA A 894 36.72 25.36 0.10
C ALA A 894 35.57 25.80 1.03
N ARG A 895 34.83 24.85 1.63
CA ARG A 895 33.76 25.16 2.61
C ARG A 895 34.30 25.78 3.91
N LEU A 896 35.44 25.33 4.42
CA LEU A 896 36.08 25.93 5.61
C LEU A 896 36.54 27.38 5.40
N ARG A 897 36.75 27.81 4.15
CA ARG A 897 37.08 29.21 3.80
C ARG A 897 35.86 30.13 3.75
N GLN A 898 34.65 29.58 3.77
CA GLN A 898 33.45 30.39 3.87
C GLN A 898 33.23 30.88 5.32
N PRO A 899 32.52 32.00 5.51
CA PRO A 899 32.10 32.41 6.84
C PRO A 899 31.21 31.36 7.51
N PHE A 900 31.51 31.00 8.75
CA PHE A 900 30.71 30.08 9.56
C PHE A 900 30.42 30.64 10.96
N GLY A 901 29.36 30.14 11.59
CA GLY A 901 29.01 30.49 12.96
C GLY A 901 29.93 29.80 13.98
N ALA A 902 30.36 30.53 15.01
CA ALA A 902 31.17 30.02 16.11
C ALA A 902 30.50 30.24 17.48
N LEU A 903 30.82 29.35 18.42
CA LEU A 903 30.50 29.43 19.83
C LEU A 903 31.68 30.06 20.57
N LEU A 904 31.40 30.92 21.55
CA LEU A 904 32.41 31.43 22.48
C LEU A 904 32.38 30.62 23.77
N LEU A 905 33.49 29.94 24.09
CA LEU A 905 33.63 29.17 25.33
C LEU A 905 34.72 29.75 26.23
N THR A 906 34.51 29.68 27.54
CA THR A 906 35.53 29.95 28.56
C THR A 906 35.92 28.66 29.28
N SER A 907 37.19 28.53 29.67
CA SER A 907 37.63 27.39 30.49
C SER A 907 37.31 27.62 31.98
N THR A 908 36.89 26.58 32.69
CA THR A 908 36.75 26.60 34.14
C THR A 908 37.95 25.88 34.79
N GLY A 909 38.82 26.57 35.54
CA GLY A 909 39.94 25.95 36.28
C GLY A 909 39.44 25.13 37.50
N GLN A 910 40.20 24.26 38.19
CA GLN A 910 41.64 23.91 38.14
C GLN A 910 41.90 22.37 38.21
N ASP A 911 40.87 21.51 38.29
CA ASP A 911 41.05 20.04 38.40
C ASP A 911 40.21 19.20 37.43
N VAL A 912 39.27 19.80 36.69
CA VAL A 912 38.47 19.13 35.64
C VAL A 912 38.37 20.08 34.45
N VAL A 913 38.99 19.71 33.33
CA VAL A 913 38.95 20.51 32.08
C VAL A 913 37.50 20.54 31.57
N GLY A 914 36.77 21.60 31.93
CA GLY A 914 35.40 21.85 31.49
C GLY A 914 35.32 23.20 30.78
N TYR A 915 34.55 23.25 29.71
CA TYR A 915 34.21 24.51 29.02
C TYR A 915 32.79 24.94 29.36
N ARG A 916 32.54 26.25 29.33
CA ARG A 916 31.20 26.83 29.45
C ARG A 916 30.98 27.83 28.32
N ARG A 917 29.81 27.79 27.67
CA ARG A 917 29.42 28.78 26.65
C ARG A 917 29.12 30.13 27.29
N VAL A 918 29.65 31.18 26.69
CA VAL A 918 29.39 32.58 27.04
C VAL A 918 28.17 33.06 26.23
N THR A 919 27.26 33.80 26.88
CA THR A 919 26.07 34.29 26.17
C THR A 919 26.46 35.39 25.17
N SER A 920 25.84 35.35 23.99
CA SER A 920 26.07 36.31 22.91
C SER A 920 24.73 36.81 22.39
N GLU A 921 24.64 38.12 22.22
CA GLU A 921 23.43 38.81 21.72
C GLU A 921 23.37 38.80 20.19
N SER A 922 24.53 38.66 19.53
CA SER A 922 24.63 38.48 18.08
C SER A 922 25.31 37.17 17.72
N LEU A 923 25.10 36.70 16.50
CA LEU A 923 25.87 35.59 15.98
C LEU A 923 27.35 36.00 15.87
N ILE A 924 28.25 35.11 16.27
CA ILE A 924 29.68 35.25 16.04
C ILE A 924 29.98 34.54 14.72
N THR A 925 30.18 35.30 13.66
CA THR A 925 30.60 34.79 12.35
C THR A 925 32.11 34.90 12.21
N VAL A 926 32.74 33.84 11.72
CA VAL A 926 34.19 33.77 11.61
C VAL A 926 34.58 33.15 10.25
N GLN A 927 35.73 33.56 9.70
CA GLN A 927 36.19 33.11 8.39
C GLN A 927 37.68 32.76 8.43
N VAL A 928 38.06 31.62 7.84
CA VAL A 928 39.47 31.23 7.70
C VAL A 928 40.13 32.06 6.60
N GLN A 929 41.27 32.68 6.91
CA GLN A 929 42.01 33.50 5.93
C GLN A 929 42.80 32.62 4.94
N GLU A 930 42.96 33.10 3.70
CA GLU A 930 43.67 32.35 2.64
C GLU A 930 45.12 32.02 2.96
N VAL A 931 45.76 32.79 3.84
CA VAL A 931 47.20 32.70 4.17
C VAL A 931 47.46 31.74 5.35
N THR A 932 46.43 31.16 5.97
CA THR A 932 46.61 30.30 7.15
C THR A 932 47.27 28.96 6.79
N PRO A 933 48.41 28.60 7.40
CA PRO A 933 49.04 27.29 7.18
C PRO A 933 48.12 26.13 7.57
N LEU A 934 48.05 25.10 6.75
CA LEU A 934 47.15 23.95 6.97
C LEU A 934 47.51 23.14 8.22
N ASP A 935 48.78 23.11 8.60
CA ASP A 935 49.26 22.47 9.84
C ASP A 935 48.58 23.07 11.08
N ASN A 936 48.35 24.39 11.10
CA ASN A 936 47.67 25.06 12.21
C ASN A 936 46.20 24.62 12.33
N LEU A 937 45.52 24.35 11.20
CA LEU A 937 44.13 23.90 11.19
C LEU A 937 43.98 22.47 11.73
N ILE A 938 44.94 21.59 11.42
CA ILE A 938 44.97 20.21 11.94
C ILE A 938 45.05 20.22 13.47
N ASP A 939 45.89 21.09 14.06
CA ASP A 939 46.05 21.24 15.51
C ASP A 939 44.84 21.89 16.21
N CYS A 940 43.96 22.54 15.45
CA CYS A 940 42.72 23.13 15.97
C CYS A 940 41.61 22.10 16.19
N VAL A 941 41.69 20.90 15.59
CA VAL A 941 40.70 19.83 15.77
C VAL A 941 40.84 19.23 17.18
N ARG A 942 39.82 19.43 18.03
CA ARG A 942 39.81 18.91 19.41
C ARG A 942 38.43 18.37 19.76
N THR A 943 38.40 17.38 20.65
CA THR A 943 37.16 16.97 21.33
C THR A 943 37.03 17.79 22.60
N LEU A 944 35.92 18.52 22.74
CA LEU A 944 35.64 19.34 23.92
C LEU A 944 34.58 18.68 24.79
N ASP A 945 34.75 18.80 26.11
CA ASP A 945 33.77 18.46 27.14
C ASP A 945 33.18 19.76 27.69
N VAL A 946 31.90 20.01 27.44
CA VAL A 946 31.20 21.26 27.76
C VAL A 946 30.10 21.00 28.77
N LEU A 947 30.10 21.81 29.84
CA LEU A 947 29.15 21.76 30.96
C LEU A 947 27.86 22.56 30.71
#